data_AF-Q84WB7-F1
#
_entry.id   AF-Q84WB7-F1
#
_cell.length_a   1.000
_cell.length_b   1.000
_cell.length_c   1.000
_cell.angle_alpha   90.00
_cell.angle_beta   90.00
_cell.angle_gamma   90.00
#
_symmetry.space_group_name_H-M   'P 1'
#
loop_
_entity.id
_entity.type
_entity.pdbx_description
1 polymer ?
#
loop_
_entity_poly.entity_id
_entity_poly.type
_entity_poly.pdbx_seq_one_letter_code
_entity_poly.pdbx_strand_id
1 'polypeptide(L)'
;MMEETTDNTGTISSQKNVAASGHNHHHRYKYISNYGVGRRFLFFASCFGFYAFVAATYAWFVFPPHIGRTDHVSSSSLGCREDNEGSWSIGVFYGDSPFSLKPIETRNVWRNESGAWPVTNPVITCASFTNSGLPSNFLADPFLYVQGDTLYLFFETKSPITMQGDIGAAKSIDKGATWEPLGIALDEAWHLSFPFVFNYNGEIYMMPESNEIGQLNLYRAVNFPLSWKLEKVILKKPLVDSTIVHHEGIYWLIGSDHTGFGAKKNGQLEIWYSSSPLGTWKPHKKNPIYNGKRSIGARNGGRAFLYDGSLYRVGQDCGENYGKRIRVSKIEVLSKEEYREVEVPFSLEASRKGKNSWNGVRQHHFDVKQLSSGEFIGLVDGDRVTSGDLFHRVILGYASLAAAISVVILLGFLLGVVNCIVPSTWCMNYYAGKRTDALLNLETAGLFSEKLRRIGSRLNRVPPFLRGFVKPNSSMGKFTLGVIVILGLLLTCVGVRYIYGGSGAVEPYPFKGHLSQFTLATMTYDARLWNLKMYVKRYSRCPSVKEIVVIWNKGPPPDLSELDSAVPVRIRVQKQNSLNNRFEIDPLIKTRAVLELDDDIMMPCDDIEKGFRVWREHPERLVGFYPRFVDQTMTYSAEKFARSHKGYNMILTGAAFMDVRFAFDMYQSDKAKLGRVFVDEQFNCEDILLNFLYANASGSGKAVEYVRPSLVTIDTSKFSGVAISGNTNQHYRKRSKCLRRFSDLYGSLVDRRWEFGGRKDGWDL
;
A
#
# COMPACT_ATOMS: atom_id res chain seq x y z
N MET A 1 81.88 43.77 37.86
CA MET A 1 83.07 44.10 37.06
C MET A 1 82.72 45.31 36.23
N MET A 2 83.56 46.33 36.30
CA MET A 2 83.36 47.64 35.69
C MET A 2 83.30 47.57 34.15
N GLU A 3 82.92 48.72 33.59
CA GLU A 3 83.56 49.34 32.43
C GLU A 3 83.01 49.00 31.02
N GLU A 4 82.37 50.04 30.47
CA GLU A 4 82.94 50.93 29.43
C GLU A 4 82.59 50.78 27.94
N THR A 5 82.44 51.98 27.38
CA THR A 5 82.92 52.50 26.08
C THR A 5 82.12 52.25 24.80
N THR A 6 81.40 53.32 24.43
CA THR A 6 81.64 54.20 23.26
C THR A 6 82.50 53.70 22.09
N ASP A 7 81.95 53.80 20.87
CA ASP A 7 82.44 54.61 19.72
C ASP A 7 81.68 54.15 18.46
N ASN A 8 80.93 54.97 17.70
CA ASN A 8 81.23 56.15 16.88
C ASN A 8 82.14 55.90 15.65
N THR A 9 81.82 56.59 14.55
CA THR A 9 82.37 56.58 13.16
C THR A 9 81.74 55.57 12.19
N GLY A 10 81.34 55.89 10.96
CA GLY A 10 81.38 57.14 10.20
C GLY A 10 80.63 57.02 8.85
N THR A 11 79.92 58.09 8.49
CA THR A 11 79.72 58.69 7.15
C THR A 11 79.86 57.84 5.87
N ILE A 12 78.78 57.76 5.07
CA ILE A 12 78.82 58.08 3.63
C ILE A 12 77.54 58.86 3.27
N SER A 13 77.74 60.09 2.77
CA SER A 13 76.73 60.91 2.13
C SER A 13 76.53 60.50 0.67
N SER A 14 75.28 60.45 0.20
CA SER A 14 74.97 60.91 -1.16
C SER A 14 73.52 61.37 -1.22
N GLN A 15 73.34 62.67 -1.38
CA GLN A 15 72.09 63.31 -1.76
C GLN A 15 71.61 62.77 -3.12
N LYS A 16 70.36 62.32 -3.19
CA LYS A 16 69.54 62.45 -4.40
C LYS A 16 68.11 62.82 -4.00
N ASN A 17 67.82 64.11 -4.09
CA ASN A 17 66.48 64.64 -4.18
C ASN A 17 65.83 64.14 -5.47
N VAL A 18 64.74 63.37 -5.39
CA VAL A 18 63.68 63.38 -6.40
C VAL A 18 62.32 63.22 -5.69
N ALA A 19 61.63 64.36 -5.67
CA ALA A 19 60.19 64.58 -5.70
C ALA A 19 59.24 63.67 -4.89
N ALA A 20 58.58 64.31 -3.93
CA ALA A 20 57.30 63.90 -3.39
C ALA A 20 56.23 63.81 -4.51
N SER A 21 55.55 62.67 -4.58
CA SER A 21 54.18 62.61 -5.08
C SER A 21 53.41 61.54 -4.30
N GLY A 22 52.76 61.99 -3.22
CA GLY A 22 51.54 61.33 -2.78
C GLY A 22 50.46 61.60 -3.81
N HIS A 23 49.87 60.55 -4.36
CA HIS A 23 48.43 60.38 -4.57
C HIS A 23 48.14 59.18 -5.48
N ASN A 24 47.24 58.32 -4.98
CA ASN A 24 46.32 57.47 -5.71
C ASN A 24 46.92 56.35 -6.59
N HIS A 25 46.56 55.11 -6.28
CA HIS A 25 45.57 54.39 -7.09
C HIS A 25 45.11 53.09 -6.40
N HIS A 26 43.93 53.20 -5.77
CA HIS A 26 43.00 52.10 -5.56
C HIS A 26 42.57 51.50 -6.90
N HIS A 27 43.33 50.57 -7.48
CA HIS A 27 42.86 49.75 -8.60
C HIS A 27 43.53 48.37 -8.60
N ARG A 28 43.10 47.45 -7.72
CA ARG A 28 43.42 46.01 -7.87
C ARG A 28 42.30 44.99 -7.58
N TYR A 29 41.05 45.43 -7.41
CA TYR A 29 39.89 44.51 -7.29
C TYR A 29 38.94 44.55 -8.50
N LYS A 30 39.46 44.55 -9.73
CA LYS A 30 38.62 44.45 -10.95
C LYS A 30 38.91 43.25 -11.86
N TYR A 31 39.60 42.22 -11.35
CA TYR A 31 39.77 40.94 -12.04
C TYR A 31 39.25 39.74 -11.21
N ILE A 32 38.02 39.84 -10.67
CA ILE A 32 37.22 38.63 -10.43
C ILE A 32 36.43 38.39 -11.72
N SER A 33 37.14 37.76 -12.63
CA SER A 33 36.75 37.38 -13.97
C SER A 33 35.42 36.59 -14.02
N ASN A 34 34.56 36.93 -14.99
CA ASN A 34 33.30 36.25 -15.35
C ASN A 34 33.42 34.72 -15.52
N TYR A 35 34.63 34.18 -15.64
CA TYR A 35 34.91 32.74 -15.73
C TYR A 35 34.44 31.93 -14.51
N GLY A 36 34.30 32.55 -13.34
CA GLY A 36 33.86 31.86 -12.12
C GLY A 36 32.36 31.52 -12.09
N VAL A 37 31.50 32.24 -12.82
CA VAL A 37 30.04 32.00 -12.84
C VAL A 37 29.71 30.81 -13.74
N GLY A 38 30.31 30.74 -14.93
CA GLY A 38 30.09 29.65 -15.88
C GLY A 38 30.44 28.27 -15.31
N ARG A 39 31.59 28.14 -14.64
CA ARG A 39 32.01 26.87 -14.02
C ARG A 39 31.06 26.39 -12.92
N ARG A 40 30.51 27.31 -12.13
CA ARG A 40 29.51 27.01 -11.08
C ARG A 40 28.19 26.55 -11.69
N PHE A 41 27.70 27.30 -12.68
CA PHE A 41 26.47 26.95 -13.40
C PHE A 41 26.59 25.56 -14.05
N LEU A 42 27.69 25.29 -14.76
CA LEU A 42 27.94 24.01 -15.40
C LEU A 42 28.00 22.86 -14.39
N PHE A 43 28.61 23.05 -13.22
CA PHE A 43 28.63 22.03 -12.17
C PHE A 43 27.23 21.69 -11.66
N PHE A 44 26.43 22.70 -11.29
CA PHE A 44 25.07 22.45 -10.82
C PHE A 44 24.18 21.88 -11.91
N ALA A 45 24.29 22.35 -13.15
CA ALA A 45 23.55 21.81 -14.29
C ALA A 45 23.91 20.34 -14.57
N SER A 46 25.20 20.00 -14.51
CA SER A 46 25.67 18.61 -14.70
C SER A 46 25.21 17.70 -13.57
N CYS A 47 25.32 18.14 -12.31
CA CYS A 47 24.81 17.36 -11.17
C CYS A 47 23.29 17.19 -11.25
N PHE A 48 22.55 18.26 -11.56
CA PHE A 48 21.10 18.19 -11.73
C PHE A 48 20.72 17.20 -12.83
N GLY A 49 21.34 17.28 -14.02
CA GLY A 49 21.11 16.33 -15.10
C GLY A 49 21.42 14.88 -14.69
N PHE A 50 22.53 14.66 -13.96
CA PHE A 50 22.90 13.33 -13.46
C PHE A 50 21.88 12.78 -12.45
N TYR A 51 21.49 13.55 -11.44
CA TYR A 51 20.52 13.11 -10.44
C TYR A 51 19.10 12.96 -11.00
N ALA A 52 18.71 13.80 -11.97
CA ALA A 52 17.46 13.64 -12.71
C ALA A 52 17.47 12.35 -13.52
N PHE A 53 18.58 12.02 -14.19
CA PHE A 53 18.73 10.75 -14.90
C PHE A 53 18.66 9.56 -13.93
N VAL A 54 19.31 9.64 -12.76
CA VAL A 54 19.24 8.60 -11.72
C VAL A 54 17.82 8.42 -11.22
N ALA A 55 17.11 9.51 -10.91
CA ALA A 55 15.73 9.49 -10.46
C ALA A 55 14.80 8.87 -11.51
N ALA A 56 14.92 9.27 -12.78
CA ALA A 56 14.14 8.73 -13.88
C ALA A 56 14.44 7.25 -14.13
N THR A 57 15.72 6.85 -14.10
CA THR A 57 16.13 5.46 -14.26
C THR A 57 15.61 4.58 -13.13
N TYR A 58 15.76 5.04 -11.87
CA TYR A 58 15.22 4.34 -10.71
C TYR A 58 13.70 4.22 -10.79
N ALA A 59 13.01 5.31 -11.12
CA ALA A 59 11.56 5.30 -11.30
C ALA A 59 11.14 4.33 -12.40
N TRP A 60 11.82 4.30 -13.55
CA TRP A 60 11.54 3.33 -14.62
C TRP A 60 11.69 1.87 -14.15
N PHE A 61 12.74 1.57 -13.39
CA PHE A 61 13.00 0.20 -12.92
C PHE A 61 12.05 -0.26 -11.80
N VAL A 62 11.71 0.64 -10.88
CA VAL A 62 10.93 0.31 -9.68
C VAL A 62 9.43 0.55 -9.88
N PHE A 63 9.08 1.56 -10.69
CA PHE A 63 7.72 1.92 -11.06
C PHE A 63 7.54 1.69 -12.56
N PRO A 64 7.13 0.48 -12.99
CA PRO A 64 6.76 0.30 -14.38
C PRO A 64 5.71 1.36 -14.78
N PRO A 65 5.71 1.82 -16.05
CA PRO A 65 4.83 2.90 -16.52
C PRO A 65 3.32 2.66 -16.28
N HIS A 66 2.93 1.42 -15.97
CA HIS A 66 1.57 1.04 -15.61
C HIS A 66 1.12 1.51 -14.21
N ILE A 67 2.02 1.96 -13.33
CA ILE A 67 1.65 2.51 -12.00
C ILE A 67 0.87 3.84 -12.12
N GLY A 68 0.93 4.53 -13.28
CA GLY A 68 0.09 5.70 -13.55
C GLY A 68 -1.31 5.38 -14.09
N ARG A 69 -1.58 4.13 -14.51
CA ARG A 69 -2.92 3.70 -14.91
C ARG A 69 -3.64 3.13 -13.69
N THR A 70 -4.29 4.02 -12.95
CA THR A 70 -5.34 3.65 -11.98
C THR A 70 -6.50 2.87 -12.63
N ASP A 71 -6.51 2.71 -13.96
CA ASP A 71 -7.44 1.91 -14.79
C ASP A 71 -7.75 0.50 -14.23
N HIS A 72 -6.87 -0.09 -13.41
CA HIS A 72 -7.03 -1.45 -12.91
C HIS A 72 -7.72 -1.56 -11.54
N VAL A 73 -7.67 -0.51 -10.72
CA VAL A 73 -8.45 -0.43 -9.47
C VAL A 73 -9.85 0.07 -9.83
N SER A 74 -9.97 1.09 -10.67
CA SER A 74 -11.22 1.51 -11.32
C SER A 74 -10.96 1.71 -12.80
N SER A 75 -11.90 1.28 -13.65
CA SER A 75 -11.86 1.60 -15.09
C SER A 75 -11.84 3.11 -15.37
N SER A 76 -12.10 3.94 -14.36
CA SER A 76 -12.01 5.38 -14.41
C SER A 76 -10.83 5.89 -13.58
N SER A 77 -10.05 6.83 -14.13
CA SER A 77 -9.00 7.57 -13.41
C SER A 77 -9.53 8.53 -12.32
N LEU A 78 -10.83 8.45 -12.03
CA LEU A 78 -11.54 9.38 -11.18
C LEU A 78 -11.61 8.92 -9.72
N GLY A 79 -11.58 7.62 -9.41
CA GLY A 79 -11.75 7.12 -8.03
C GLY A 79 -10.52 6.42 -7.43
N CYS A 80 -10.61 6.09 -6.14
CA CYS A 80 -9.61 5.42 -5.32
C CYS A 80 -8.25 6.13 -5.29
N ARG A 81 -8.22 7.47 -5.26
CA ARG A 81 -6.96 8.20 -5.20
C ARG A 81 -6.41 8.15 -3.78
N GLU A 82 -5.08 8.08 -3.66
CA GLU A 82 -4.42 8.22 -2.37
C GLU A 82 -4.74 9.60 -1.78
N ASP A 83 -5.18 9.63 -0.52
CA ASP A 83 -5.33 10.85 0.25
C ASP A 83 -4.77 10.69 1.68
N ASN A 84 -4.89 11.74 2.51
CA ASN A 84 -4.38 11.73 3.88
C ASN A 84 -5.36 11.13 4.90
N GLU A 85 -6.58 10.78 4.51
CA GLU A 85 -7.56 10.19 5.43
C GLU A 85 -7.47 8.67 5.46
N GLY A 86 -7.15 8.05 4.32
CA GLY A 86 -6.85 6.62 4.21
C GLY A 86 -7.47 5.95 2.99
N SER A 87 -7.29 4.64 2.89
CA SER A 87 -7.86 3.79 1.84
C SER A 87 -8.94 2.88 2.42
N TRP A 88 -9.94 3.50 3.07
CA TRP A 88 -11.01 2.78 3.75
C TRP A 88 -11.84 1.92 2.79
N SER A 89 -12.12 0.70 3.24
CA SER A 89 -12.98 -0.26 2.57
C SER A 89 -13.76 -1.06 3.61
N ILE A 90 -14.85 -1.71 3.17
CA ILE A 90 -15.79 -2.36 4.08
C ILE A 90 -15.76 -3.87 3.89
N GLY A 91 -15.65 -4.58 5.01
CA GLY A 91 -15.70 -6.04 5.08
C GLY A 91 -16.85 -6.55 5.93
N VAL A 92 -17.18 -7.83 5.73
CA VAL A 92 -18.27 -8.54 6.39
C VAL A 92 -17.72 -9.70 7.21
N PHE A 93 -18.32 -9.87 8.39
CA PHE A 93 -18.08 -10.95 9.32
C PHE A 93 -19.41 -11.61 9.70
N TYR A 94 -19.37 -12.88 10.09
CA TYR A 94 -20.55 -13.64 10.50
C TYR A 94 -20.26 -14.54 11.69
N GLY A 95 -21.28 -14.84 12.47
CA GLY A 95 -21.17 -15.81 13.56
C GLY A 95 -22.45 -15.92 14.37
N ASP A 96 -22.42 -16.82 15.36
CA ASP A 96 -23.57 -17.10 16.22
C ASP A 96 -23.83 -16.00 17.25
N SER A 97 -22.86 -15.10 17.48
CA SER A 97 -22.97 -13.95 18.36
C SER A 97 -22.13 -12.77 17.85
N PRO A 98 -22.39 -11.53 18.30
CA PRO A 98 -21.51 -10.38 18.03
C PRO A 98 -20.04 -10.58 18.46
N PHE A 99 -19.78 -11.49 19.41
CA PHE A 99 -18.45 -11.75 19.96
C PHE A 99 -17.74 -12.97 19.35
N SER A 100 -18.41 -13.73 18.48
CA SER A 100 -17.87 -14.93 17.82
C SER A 100 -17.82 -14.79 16.29
N LEU A 101 -17.82 -13.55 15.79
CA LEU A 101 -17.80 -13.23 14.37
C LEU A 101 -16.48 -13.64 13.70
N LYS A 102 -16.60 -14.26 12.53
CA LYS A 102 -15.50 -14.69 11.64
C LYS A 102 -15.63 -14.04 10.27
N PRO A 103 -14.51 -13.77 9.58
CA PRO A 103 -14.53 -13.08 8.30
C PRO A 103 -15.19 -13.95 7.20
N ILE A 104 -15.83 -13.34 6.19
CA ILE A 104 -16.60 -14.05 5.14
C ILE A 104 -15.84 -15.20 4.46
N GLU A 105 -14.52 -15.12 4.40
CA GLU A 105 -13.60 -16.12 3.88
C GLU A 105 -13.79 -17.49 4.54
N THR A 106 -14.22 -17.55 5.81
CA THR A 106 -14.45 -18.82 6.52
C THR A 106 -15.69 -19.55 6.03
N ARG A 107 -16.66 -18.84 5.43
CA ARG A 107 -17.86 -19.45 4.84
C ARG A 107 -17.62 -20.12 3.49
N ASN A 108 -16.49 -19.81 2.84
CA ASN A 108 -16.18 -20.29 1.49
C ASN A 108 -17.33 -20.08 0.50
N VAL A 109 -17.88 -18.85 0.40
CA VAL A 109 -18.91 -18.53 -0.59
C VAL A 109 -18.29 -18.49 -1.99
N TRP A 110 -18.90 -19.16 -2.98
CA TRP A 110 -18.41 -19.23 -4.36
C TRP A 110 -19.30 -18.42 -5.31
N ARG A 111 -18.69 -17.63 -6.20
CA ARG A 111 -19.38 -16.87 -7.24
C ARG A 111 -18.73 -17.07 -8.61
N ASN A 112 -19.38 -17.89 -9.45
CA ASN A 112 -18.87 -18.19 -10.79
C ASN A 112 -18.88 -16.97 -11.73
N GLU A 113 -19.90 -16.13 -11.65
CA GLU A 113 -20.05 -14.96 -12.55
C GLU A 113 -18.96 -13.91 -12.36
N SER A 114 -18.54 -13.69 -11.10
CA SER A 114 -17.49 -12.73 -10.72
C SER A 114 -16.11 -13.36 -10.54
N GLY A 115 -16.00 -14.68 -10.71
CA GLY A 115 -14.75 -15.41 -10.50
C GLY A 115 -14.22 -15.33 -9.07
N ALA A 116 -15.10 -15.20 -8.07
CA ALA A 116 -14.72 -15.11 -6.66
C ALA A 116 -14.84 -16.49 -5.99
N TRP A 117 -13.71 -17.19 -5.86
CA TRP A 117 -13.62 -18.59 -5.45
C TRP A 117 -12.54 -18.82 -4.37
N PRO A 118 -12.77 -18.38 -3.12
CA PRO A 118 -14.03 -17.86 -2.57
C PRO A 118 -14.15 -16.32 -2.65
N VAL A 119 -15.31 -15.78 -2.28
CA VAL A 119 -15.51 -14.35 -1.96
C VAL A 119 -14.64 -13.97 -0.75
N THR A 120 -14.07 -12.77 -0.76
CA THR A 120 -13.08 -12.30 0.21
C THR A 120 -13.30 -10.83 0.52
N ASN A 121 -12.99 -10.41 1.75
CA ASN A 121 -13.00 -9.03 2.16
C ASN A 121 -11.84 -8.21 1.54
N PRO A 122 -12.02 -6.90 1.34
CA PRO A 122 -13.27 -6.15 1.52
C PRO A 122 -14.30 -6.53 0.45
N VAL A 123 -15.57 -6.59 0.84
CA VAL A 123 -16.67 -6.96 -0.08
C VAL A 123 -17.10 -5.79 -0.95
N ILE A 124 -16.83 -4.56 -0.51
CA ILE A 124 -17.13 -3.33 -1.26
C ILE A 124 -16.00 -2.32 -1.02
N THR A 125 -15.62 -1.62 -2.09
CA THR A 125 -14.50 -0.67 -2.13
C THR A 125 -14.88 0.57 -2.92
N CYS A 126 -14.08 1.62 -2.82
CA CYS A 126 -14.19 2.81 -3.69
C CYS A 126 -14.26 2.43 -5.19
N ALA A 127 -13.61 1.33 -5.59
CA ALA A 127 -13.55 0.88 -6.98
C ALA A 127 -14.91 0.42 -7.50
N SER A 128 -15.61 -0.41 -6.73
CA SER A 128 -16.94 -0.89 -7.11
C SER A 128 -17.94 0.27 -7.21
N PHE A 129 -17.84 1.23 -6.30
CA PHE A 129 -18.71 2.42 -6.30
C PHE A 129 -18.36 3.39 -7.44
N THR A 130 -17.07 3.61 -7.70
CA THR A 130 -16.61 4.44 -8.82
C THR A 130 -17.01 3.83 -10.17
N ASN A 131 -16.90 2.51 -10.32
CA ASN A 131 -17.28 1.82 -11.55
C ASN A 131 -18.81 1.85 -11.80
N SER A 132 -19.63 2.17 -10.80
CA SER A 132 -21.08 2.43 -11.01
C SER A 132 -21.39 3.87 -11.44
N GLY A 133 -20.36 4.68 -11.74
CA GLY A 133 -20.51 6.05 -12.22
C GLY A 133 -20.41 7.13 -11.13
N LEU A 134 -20.06 6.77 -9.90
CA LEU A 134 -19.97 7.68 -8.75
C LEU A 134 -18.55 7.69 -8.17
N PRO A 135 -17.68 8.61 -8.62
CA PRO A 135 -16.29 8.66 -8.17
C PRO A 135 -16.16 8.78 -6.64
N SER A 136 -15.33 7.93 -6.06
CA SER A 136 -15.09 7.88 -4.62
C SER A 136 -13.63 7.57 -4.32
N ASN A 137 -13.04 8.19 -3.29
CA ASN A 137 -11.69 7.87 -2.80
C ASN A 137 -11.68 6.69 -1.83
N PHE A 138 -12.68 6.58 -0.96
CA PHE A 138 -12.78 5.51 0.04
C PHE A 138 -14.24 5.32 0.47
N LEU A 139 -14.52 4.18 1.13
CA LEU A 139 -15.81 3.91 1.79
C LEU A 139 -15.58 3.61 3.28
N ALA A 140 -16.25 4.33 4.16
CA ALA A 140 -16.10 4.21 5.63
C ALA A 140 -17.46 4.26 6.35
N ASP A 141 -17.47 4.05 7.66
CA ASP A 141 -18.66 4.16 8.50
C ASP A 141 -19.89 3.33 8.05
N PRO A 142 -19.74 2.00 7.88
CA PRO A 142 -20.83 1.14 7.45
C PRO A 142 -21.95 1.01 8.50
N PHE A 143 -23.15 1.45 8.15
CA PHE A 143 -24.39 1.19 8.88
C PHE A 143 -25.33 0.26 8.11
N LEU A 144 -25.76 -0.81 8.77
CA LEU A 144 -26.61 -1.83 8.20
C LEU A 144 -28.09 -1.62 8.58
N TYR A 145 -28.96 -1.66 7.57
CA TYR A 145 -30.41 -1.73 7.72
C TYR A 145 -30.95 -2.99 7.04
N VAL A 146 -31.62 -3.85 7.81
CA VAL A 146 -32.14 -5.14 7.34
C VAL A 146 -33.64 -5.00 7.08
N GLN A 147 -34.09 -5.32 5.86
CA GLN A 147 -35.50 -5.34 5.48
C GLN A 147 -35.84 -6.67 4.80
N GLY A 148 -36.48 -7.57 5.54
CA GLY A 148 -36.66 -8.95 5.10
C GLY A 148 -35.30 -9.61 4.86
N ASP A 149 -35.12 -10.19 3.66
CA ASP A 149 -33.85 -10.80 3.25
C ASP A 149 -32.90 -9.81 2.53
N THR A 150 -33.34 -8.57 2.32
CA THR A 150 -32.51 -7.53 1.69
C THR A 150 -31.75 -6.75 2.76
N LEU A 151 -30.45 -6.60 2.54
CA LEU A 151 -29.55 -5.81 3.36
C LEU A 151 -29.28 -4.49 2.64
N TYR A 152 -29.47 -3.36 3.34
CA TYR A 152 -29.07 -2.04 2.87
C TYR A 152 -27.90 -1.55 3.71
N LEU A 153 -26.86 -1.09 3.05
CA LEU A 153 -25.65 -0.55 3.67
C LEU A 153 -25.55 0.93 3.33
N PHE A 154 -25.45 1.76 4.35
CA PHE A 154 -25.13 3.17 4.24
C PHE A 154 -23.70 3.40 4.71
N PHE A 155 -22.95 4.25 4.03
CA PHE A 155 -21.55 4.50 4.33
C PHE A 155 -21.16 5.92 3.94
N GLU A 156 -20.12 6.44 4.57
CA GLU A 156 -19.41 7.61 4.07
C GLU A 156 -18.69 7.24 2.77
N THR A 157 -18.87 8.07 1.74
CA THR A 157 -18.09 8.03 0.52
C THR A 157 -17.50 9.41 0.27
N LYS A 158 -16.19 9.47 0.03
CA LYS A 158 -15.54 10.75 -0.22
C LYS A 158 -15.36 11.04 -1.69
N SER A 159 -15.91 12.15 -2.16
CA SER A 159 -15.75 12.61 -3.53
C SER A 159 -14.31 13.03 -3.82
N PRO A 160 -13.67 12.51 -4.89
CA PRO A 160 -12.33 12.92 -5.33
C PRO A 160 -12.29 14.31 -5.97
N ILE A 161 -13.47 14.91 -6.20
CA ILE A 161 -13.63 16.21 -6.86
C ILE A 161 -13.82 17.30 -5.81
N THR A 162 -14.79 17.12 -4.90
CA THR A 162 -15.10 18.10 -3.85
C THR A 162 -14.26 17.87 -2.59
N MET A 163 -13.62 16.70 -2.46
CA MET A 163 -12.91 16.26 -1.24
C MET A 163 -13.81 16.21 0.00
N GLN A 164 -15.13 16.12 -0.22
CA GLN A 164 -16.17 16.09 0.80
C GLN A 164 -16.72 14.66 0.97
N GLY A 165 -17.14 14.33 2.19
CA GLY A 165 -17.84 13.10 2.51
C GLY A 165 -19.34 13.28 2.27
N ASP A 166 -19.92 12.34 1.54
CA ASP A 166 -21.35 12.21 1.27
C ASP A 166 -21.81 10.82 1.73
N ILE A 167 -23.13 10.62 1.84
CA ILE A 167 -23.65 9.30 2.25
C ILE A 167 -23.98 8.47 1.01
N GLY A 168 -23.23 7.39 0.80
CA GLY A 168 -23.51 6.39 -0.22
C GLY A 168 -24.43 5.28 0.31
N ALA A 169 -25.11 4.60 -0.62
CA ALA A 169 -25.89 3.41 -0.33
C ALA A 169 -25.56 2.25 -1.27
N ALA A 170 -25.59 1.03 -0.73
CA ALA A 170 -25.53 -0.21 -1.48
C ALA A 170 -26.54 -1.21 -0.92
N LYS A 171 -26.94 -2.20 -1.72
CA LYS A 171 -27.78 -3.32 -1.23
C LYS A 171 -27.13 -4.67 -1.49
N SER A 172 -27.52 -5.65 -0.69
CA SER A 172 -27.19 -7.05 -0.87
C SER A 172 -28.44 -7.91 -0.72
N ILE A 173 -28.61 -8.85 -1.65
CA ILE A 173 -29.70 -9.85 -1.65
C ILE A 173 -29.18 -11.28 -1.40
N ASP A 174 -27.90 -11.40 -1.03
CA ASP A 174 -27.21 -12.67 -0.85
C ASP A 174 -26.51 -12.77 0.50
N LYS A 175 -27.17 -12.20 1.51
CA LYS A 175 -26.71 -12.14 2.90
C LYS A 175 -25.38 -11.43 3.08
N GLY A 176 -24.97 -10.53 2.18
CA GLY A 176 -23.78 -9.69 2.30
C GLY A 176 -22.55 -10.16 1.52
N ALA A 177 -22.68 -11.22 0.70
CA ALA A 177 -21.56 -11.71 -0.10
C ALA A 177 -21.26 -10.81 -1.31
N THR A 178 -22.27 -10.16 -1.88
CA THR A 178 -22.13 -9.17 -2.94
C THR A 178 -22.96 -7.93 -2.64
N TRP A 179 -22.47 -6.78 -3.10
CA TRP A 179 -23.09 -5.49 -2.86
C TRP A 179 -23.23 -4.73 -4.18
N GLU A 180 -24.46 -4.33 -4.47
CA GLU A 180 -24.81 -3.48 -5.60
C GLU A 180 -24.83 -2.01 -5.13
N PRO A 181 -23.92 -1.16 -5.62
CA PRO A 181 -24.00 0.29 -5.41
C PRO A 181 -25.33 0.84 -5.93
N LEU A 182 -26.05 1.59 -5.10
CA LEU A 182 -27.34 2.17 -5.47
C LEU A 182 -27.25 3.66 -5.83
N GLY A 183 -26.38 4.39 -5.15
CA GLY A 183 -26.30 5.84 -5.34
C GLY A 183 -25.77 6.60 -4.14
N ILE A 184 -25.79 7.91 -4.26
CA ILE A 184 -25.69 8.82 -3.12
C ILE A 184 -27.09 8.92 -2.49
N ALA A 185 -27.19 8.56 -1.22
CA ALA A 185 -28.40 8.66 -0.42
C ALA A 185 -28.59 10.07 0.16
N LEU A 186 -27.50 10.75 0.53
CA LEU A 186 -27.56 12.11 1.04
C LEU A 186 -26.32 12.88 0.63
N ASP A 187 -26.53 14.04 0.02
CA ASP A 187 -25.55 15.01 -0.44
C ASP A 187 -26.00 16.39 0.07
N GLU A 188 -25.10 17.11 0.71
CA GLU A 188 -25.32 18.43 1.30
C GLU A 188 -24.14 19.35 0.98
N ALA A 189 -24.25 20.64 1.28
CA ALA A 189 -23.15 21.58 1.02
C ALA A 189 -21.96 21.48 1.99
N TRP A 190 -22.00 20.53 2.95
CA TRP A 190 -21.02 20.34 4.02
C TRP A 190 -20.72 18.87 4.22
N HIS A 191 -19.58 18.55 4.84
CA HIS A 191 -19.14 17.17 5.06
C HIS A 191 -20.13 16.35 5.89
N LEU A 192 -20.47 15.16 5.39
CA LEU A 192 -21.30 14.16 6.04
C LEU A 192 -20.53 12.85 6.24
N SER A 193 -20.69 12.24 7.40
CA SER A 193 -20.17 10.91 7.73
C SER A 193 -21.08 10.20 8.73
N PHE A 194 -20.69 9.03 9.23
CA PHE A 194 -21.41 8.29 10.27
C PHE A 194 -22.96 8.21 10.06
N PRO A 195 -23.47 7.62 8.96
CA PRO A 195 -24.89 7.65 8.60
C PRO A 195 -25.75 6.75 9.49
N PHE A 196 -26.01 7.15 10.73
CA PHE A 196 -26.79 6.35 11.68
C PHE A 196 -28.24 6.21 11.23
N VAL A 197 -28.61 5.04 10.69
CA VAL A 197 -29.99 4.74 10.24
C VAL A 197 -30.76 3.94 11.28
N PHE A 198 -32.04 4.26 11.52
CA PHE A 198 -32.91 3.54 12.44
C PHE A 198 -34.40 3.67 12.08
N ASN A 199 -35.23 2.77 12.61
CA ASN A 199 -36.69 2.84 12.47
C ASN A 199 -37.32 3.46 13.73
N TYR A 200 -38.30 4.35 13.55
CA TYR A 200 -39.12 4.89 14.63
C TYR A 200 -40.57 5.09 14.16
N ASN A 201 -41.52 4.44 14.84
CA ASN A 201 -42.95 4.47 14.52
C ASN A 201 -43.29 4.13 13.04
N GLY A 202 -42.58 3.15 12.46
CA GLY A 202 -42.82 2.69 11.08
C GLY A 202 -42.08 3.50 10.01
N GLU A 203 -41.55 4.67 10.34
CA GLU A 203 -40.75 5.50 9.45
C GLU A 203 -39.25 5.24 9.64
N ILE A 204 -38.46 5.46 8.59
CA ILE A 204 -37.00 5.28 8.61
C ILE A 204 -36.32 6.64 8.68
N TYR A 205 -35.37 6.78 9.59
CA TYR A 205 -34.61 8.01 9.81
C TYR A 205 -33.11 7.77 9.66
N MET A 206 -32.40 8.81 9.22
CA MET A 206 -30.94 8.88 9.15
C MET A 206 -30.45 10.10 9.94
N MET A 207 -29.43 9.89 10.76
CA MET A 207 -28.79 10.92 11.57
C MET A 207 -27.28 10.92 11.27
N PRO A 208 -26.84 11.57 10.18
CA PRO A 208 -25.44 11.65 9.84
C PRO A 208 -24.69 12.62 10.77
N GLU A 209 -23.39 12.41 10.93
CA GLU A 209 -22.51 13.45 11.46
C GLU A 209 -22.53 14.67 10.54
N SER A 210 -22.69 15.85 11.13
CA SER A 210 -22.73 17.15 10.44
C SER A 210 -22.03 18.21 11.29
N ASN A 211 -20.90 17.83 11.90
CA ASN A 211 -20.17 18.64 12.88
C ASN A 211 -19.78 20.02 12.33
N GLU A 212 -19.55 20.13 11.02
CA GLU A 212 -19.03 21.31 10.33
C GLU A 212 -19.99 22.50 10.45
N ILE A 213 -21.30 22.22 10.41
CA ILE A 213 -22.35 23.25 10.53
C ILE A 213 -22.80 23.49 11.98
N GLY A 214 -22.21 22.79 12.96
CA GLY A 214 -22.54 22.97 14.37
C GLY A 214 -23.94 22.48 14.76
N GLN A 215 -24.51 21.54 14.01
CA GLN A 215 -25.85 21.01 14.20
C GLN A 215 -25.86 19.50 14.06
N LEU A 216 -26.82 18.84 14.72
CA LEU A 216 -27.13 17.44 14.52
C LEU A 216 -28.50 17.35 13.85
N ASN A 217 -28.48 16.95 12.58
CA ASN A 217 -29.66 16.89 11.73
C ASN A 217 -30.24 15.48 11.68
N LEU A 218 -31.56 15.40 11.68
CA LEU A 218 -32.31 14.16 11.49
C LEU A 218 -33.11 14.24 10.19
N TYR A 219 -32.89 13.27 9.32
CA TYR A 219 -33.54 13.13 8.03
C TYR A 219 -34.53 11.97 8.06
N ARG A 220 -35.66 12.12 7.38
CA ARG A 220 -36.66 11.06 7.19
C ARG A 220 -36.62 10.56 5.74
N ALA A 221 -36.69 9.26 5.55
CA ALA A 221 -36.75 8.65 4.23
C ALA A 221 -38.09 9.00 3.55
N VAL A 222 -38.02 9.49 2.30
CA VAL A 222 -39.19 9.75 1.44
C VAL A 222 -39.31 8.66 0.38
N ASN A 223 -38.20 8.29 -0.23
CA ASN A 223 -38.10 7.14 -1.14
C ASN A 223 -36.85 6.35 -0.78
N PHE A 224 -37.03 5.34 0.07
CA PHE A 224 -35.92 4.57 0.63
C PHE A 224 -35.27 3.67 -0.44
N PRO A 225 -33.93 3.58 -0.54
CA PRO A 225 -32.92 4.17 0.35
C PRO A 225 -32.29 5.49 -0.12
N LEU A 226 -32.74 6.09 -1.23
CA LEU A 226 -31.99 7.16 -1.92
C LEU A 226 -32.53 8.59 -1.75
N SER A 227 -33.78 8.78 -1.29
CA SER A 227 -34.34 10.13 -1.12
C SER A 227 -34.74 10.39 0.33
N TRP A 228 -34.17 11.43 0.91
CA TRP A 228 -34.32 11.82 2.30
C TRP A 228 -34.70 13.30 2.40
N LYS A 229 -35.43 13.67 3.44
CA LYS A 229 -35.81 15.05 3.72
C LYS A 229 -35.40 15.41 5.14
N LEU A 230 -34.79 16.58 5.33
CA LEU A 230 -34.51 17.12 6.66
C LEU A 230 -35.82 17.26 7.45
N GLU A 231 -35.95 16.48 8.51
CA GLU A 231 -37.14 16.45 9.36
C GLU A 231 -36.96 17.42 10.53
N LYS A 232 -35.78 17.40 11.17
CA LYS A 232 -35.53 18.24 12.35
C LYS A 232 -34.04 18.43 12.62
N VAL A 233 -33.66 19.63 13.06
CA VAL A 233 -32.40 19.87 13.78
C VAL A 233 -32.62 19.46 15.24
N ILE A 234 -32.10 18.31 15.65
CA ILE A 234 -32.40 17.76 16.98
C ILE A 234 -31.56 18.40 18.09
N LEU A 235 -30.30 18.77 17.80
CA LEU A 235 -29.43 19.57 18.67
C LEU A 235 -28.65 20.60 17.83
N LYS A 236 -28.46 21.81 18.36
CA LYS A 236 -27.54 22.82 17.81
C LYS A 236 -26.15 22.69 18.44
N LYS A 237 -25.50 21.55 18.19
CA LYS A 237 -24.13 21.24 18.64
C LYS A 237 -23.34 20.51 17.55
N PRO A 238 -22.02 20.74 17.43
CA PRO A 238 -21.13 20.06 16.48
C PRO A 238 -20.78 18.64 16.97
N LEU A 239 -21.79 17.78 17.09
CA LEU A 239 -21.57 16.42 17.59
C LEU A 239 -20.94 15.54 16.53
N VAL A 240 -19.99 14.72 16.98
CA VAL A 240 -19.24 13.74 16.21
C VAL A 240 -19.72 12.34 16.59
N ASP A 241 -19.87 11.47 15.59
CA ASP A 241 -20.27 10.06 15.68
C ASP A 241 -21.44 9.80 16.64
N SER A 242 -22.57 10.47 16.41
CA SER A 242 -23.72 10.38 17.31
C SER A 242 -24.54 9.10 17.10
N THR A 243 -24.90 8.40 18.17
CA THR A 243 -25.78 7.22 18.13
C THR A 243 -26.98 7.40 19.07
N ILE A 244 -28.14 6.89 18.67
CA ILE A 244 -29.34 6.84 19.52
C ILE A 244 -29.53 5.41 20.05
N VAL A 245 -29.87 5.30 21.34
CA VAL A 245 -30.21 4.04 22.00
C VAL A 245 -31.54 4.17 22.71
N HIS A 246 -32.43 3.20 22.56
CA HIS A 246 -33.64 3.10 23.36
C HIS A 246 -33.41 2.10 24.49
N HIS A 247 -33.52 2.57 25.74
CA HIS A 247 -33.29 1.77 26.94
C HIS A 247 -34.21 2.22 28.06
N GLU A 248 -34.92 1.29 28.68
CA GLU A 248 -35.87 1.53 29.79
C GLU A 248 -36.91 2.63 29.50
N GLY A 249 -37.45 2.64 28.26
CA GLY A 249 -38.48 3.61 27.84
C GLY A 249 -37.97 5.03 27.58
N ILE A 250 -36.65 5.24 27.61
CA ILE A 250 -36.00 6.52 27.35
C ILE A 250 -35.10 6.39 26.12
N TYR A 251 -35.05 7.44 25.31
CA TYR A 251 -34.08 7.57 24.22
C TYR A 251 -32.84 8.31 24.72
N TRP A 252 -31.69 7.72 24.46
CA TRP A 252 -30.37 8.23 24.82
C TRP A 252 -29.59 8.56 23.56
N LEU A 253 -29.02 9.76 23.50
CA LEU A 253 -28.13 10.21 22.44
C LEU A 253 -26.73 10.22 23.02
N ILE A 254 -25.79 9.51 22.39
CA ILE A 254 -24.41 9.40 22.83
C ILE A 254 -23.54 9.94 21.70
N GLY A 255 -22.65 10.89 21.97
CA GLY A 255 -21.80 11.51 20.96
C GLY A 255 -20.63 12.29 21.57
N SER A 256 -19.77 12.87 20.74
CA SER A 256 -18.62 13.66 21.18
C SER A 256 -18.73 15.12 20.71
N ASP A 257 -18.52 16.09 21.60
CA ASP A 257 -18.40 17.52 21.24
C ASP A 257 -16.94 17.94 21.40
N HIS A 258 -16.24 18.22 20.29
CA HIS A 258 -14.82 18.58 20.31
C HIS A 258 -14.57 20.09 20.51
N THR A 259 -15.61 20.91 20.65
CA THR A 259 -15.48 22.37 20.66
C THR A 259 -15.46 23.00 22.05
N GLY A 260 -15.80 22.24 23.09
CA GLY A 260 -15.80 22.72 24.47
C GLY A 260 -14.42 23.17 24.97
N PHE A 261 -14.37 24.18 25.84
CA PHE A 261 -13.12 24.56 26.49
C PHE A 261 -12.58 23.39 27.32
N GLY A 262 -11.33 22.98 27.06
CA GLY A 262 -10.72 21.82 27.70
C GLY A 262 -11.13 20.46 27.11
N ALA A 263 -11.95 20.43 26.05
CA ALA A 263 -12.30 19.23 25.31
C ALA A 263 -11.05 18.53 24.77
N LYS A 264 -10.89 17.24 25.07
CA LYS A 264 -9.87 16.40 24.45
C LYS A 264 -10.47 15.78 23.19
N LYS A 265 -10.03 16.24 22.00
CA LYS A 265 -10.41 15.64 20.70
C LYS A 265 -10.24 14.12 20.72
N ASN A 266 -11.29 13.39 20.33
CA ASN A 266 -11.44 11.92 20.38
C ASN A 266 -11.36 11.28 21.79
N GLY A 267 -11.37 12.09 22.85
CA GLY A 267 -11.29 11.65 24.25
C GLY A 267 -12.48 12.09 25.10
N GLN A 268 -13.48 12.73 24.50
CA GLN A 268 -14.68 13.23 25.17
C GLN A 268 -15.91 12.41 24.79
N LEU A 269 -16.77 12.12 25.76
CA LEU A 269 -18.06 11.47 25.55
C LEU A 269 -19.14 12.25 26.31
N GLU A 270 -20.24 12.56 25.64
CA GLU A 270 -21.40 13.23 26.20
C GLU A 270 -22.67 12.42 25.90
N ILE A 271 -23.62 12.50 26.83
CA ILE A 271 -24.90 11.79 26.75
C ILE A 271 -26.03 12.79 26.93
N TRP A 272 -27.09 12.64 26.13
CA TRP A 272 -28.35 13.35 26.29
C TRP A 272 -29.49 12.34 26.34
N TYR A 273 -30.63 12.76 26.87
CA TYR A 273 -31.83 11.92 26.92
C TYR A 273 -33.09 12.68 26.50
N SER A 274 -34.05 11.94 25.94
CA SER A 274 -35.33 12.45 25.47
C SER A 274 -36.41 11.37 25.58
N SER A 275 -37.68 11.76 25.60
CA SER A 275 -38.82 10.83 25.52
C SER A 275 -39.05 10.29 24.09
N SER A 276 -38.47 10.94 23.08
CA SER A 276 -38.59 10.59 21.66
C SER A 276 -37.34 11.06 20.89
N PRO A 277 -36.91 10.37 19.82
CA PRO A 277 -35.85 10.86 18.94
C PRO A 277 -36.13 12.25 18.35
N LEU A 278 -37.41 12.57 18.13
CA LEU A 278 -37.89 13.88 17.66
C LEU A 278 -38.16 14.87 18.79
N GLY A 279 -37.96 14.47 20.05
CA GLY A 279 -38.23 15.28 21.23
C GLY A 279 -37.22 16.40 21.48
N THR A 280 -37.19 16.87 22.72
CA THR A 280 -36.17 17.83 23.19
C THR A 280 -35.14 17.06 24.01
N TRP A 281 -33.88 17.14 23.61
CA TRP A 281 -32.79 16.43 24.25
C TRP A 281 -32.24 17.22 25.44
N LYS A 282 -32.19 16.56 26.61
CA LYS A 282 -31.64 17.13 27.85
C LYS A 282 -30.28 16.51 28.14
N PRO A 283 -29.26 17.30 28.51
CA PRO A 283 -27.94 16.76 28.83
C PRO A 283 -28.00 15.87 30.08
N HIS A 284 -27.22 14.80 30.07
CA HIS A 284 -27.00 13.98 31.26
C HIS A 284 -26.26 14.82 32.33
N LYS A 285 -26.61 14.64 33.61
CA LYS A 285 -26.09 15.48 34.71
C LYS A 285 -24.58 15.43 34.90
N LYS A 286 -23.95 14.32 34.51
CA LYS A 286 -22.49 14.12 34.55
C LYS A 286 -21.77 14.46 33.24
N ASN A 287 -22.40 15.18 32.30
CA ASN A 287 -21.68 15.58 31.07
C ASN A 287 -20.51 16.54 31.39
N PRO A 288 -19.34 16.39 30.73
CA PRO A 288 -18.97 15.26 29.89
C PRO A 288 -18.67 14.00 30.73
N ILE A 289 -19.20 12.85 30.28
CA ILE A 289 -19.03 11.55 30.95
C ILE A 289 -17.55 11.15 31.00
N TYR A 290 -16.87 11.32 29.87
CA TYR A 290 -15.43 11.18 29.75
C TYR A 290 -14.85 12.43 29.13
N ASN A 291 -13.64 12.81 29.56
CA ASN A 291 -12.80 13.80 28.89
C ASN A 291 -11.33 13.50 29.21
N GLY A 292 -10.72 12.57 28.48
CA GLY A 292 -9.44 11.98 28.86
C GLY A 292 -8.60 11.43 27.71
N LYS A 293 -7.97 10.27 27.93
CA LYS A 293 -7.09 9.63 26.95
C LYS A 293 -7.92 9.18 25.74
N ARG A 294 -7.41 9.47 24.54
CA ARG A 294 -8.01 9.07 23.25
C ARG A 294 -8.09 7.55 23.04
N SER A 295 -7.34 6.79 23.83
CA SER A 295 -7.31 5.33 23.76
C SER A 295 -8.49 4.64 24.48
N ILE A 296 -9.28 5.38 25.26
CA ILE A 296 -10.37 4.81 26.09
C ILE A 296 -11.55 4.35 25.24
N GLY A 297 -11.73 4.84 24.01
CA GLY A 297 -12.91 4.55 23.22
C GLY A 297 -14.06 5.54 23.45
N ALA A 298 -13.77 6.80 23.79
CA ALA A 298 -14.79 7.81 24.05
C ALA A 298 -15.59 8.16 22.78
N ARG A 299 -14.91 8.41 21.66
CA ARG A 299 -15.55 8.58 20.34
C ARG A 299 -16.23 7.26 19.92
N ASN A 300 -17.48 7.31 19.47
CA ASN A 300 -18.20 6.09 19.09
C ASN A 300 -17.61 5.47 17.82
N GLY A 301 -17.61 4.15 17.74
CA GLY A 301 -17.12 3.38 16.59
C GLY A 301 -18.23 2.60 15.91
N GLY A 302 -19.44 3.17 15.82
CA GLY A 302 -20.62 2.54 15.22
C GLY A 302 -21.81 2.46 16.17
N ARG A 303 -22.72 1.54 15.88
CA ARG A 303 -24.00 1.41 16.58
C ARG A 303 -23.84 0.68 17.92
N ALA A 304 -24.44 1.20 18.98
CA ALA A 304 -24.63 0.44 20.20
C ALA A 304 -25.66 -0.70 19.99
N PHE A 305 -25.37 -1.90 20.50
CA PHE A 305 -26.19 -3.09 20.25
C PHE A 305 -26.62 -3.78 21.54
N LEU A 306 -27.80 -4.42 21.49
CA LEU A 306 -28.32 -5.25 22.56
C LEU A 306 -27.96 -6.71 22.28
N TYR A 307 -27.41 -7.40 23.26
CA TYR A 307 -27.12 -8.83 23.20
C TYR A 307 -27.26 -9.43 24.60
N ASP A 308 -28.00 -10.53 24.71
CA ASP A 308 -28.22 -11.24 25.98
C ASP A 308 -28.69 -10.30 27.12
N GLY A 309 -29.71 -9.49 26.82
CA GLY A 309 -30.29 -8.50 27.75
C GLY A 309 -29.39 -7.32 28.13
N SER A 310 -28.13 -7.32 27.69
CA SER A 310 -27.14 -6.28 28.00
C SER A 310 -26.93 -5.34 26.83
N LEU A 311 -26.69 -4.06 27.13
CA LEU A 311 -26.39 -3.03 26.14
C LEU A 311 -24.87 -2.84 26.01
N TYR A 312 -24.38 -2.78 24.78
CA TYR A 312 -22.96 -2.60 24.47
C TYR A 312 -22.74 -1.38 23.60
N ARG A 313 -21.71 -0.59 23.92
CA ARG A 313 -21.26 0.55 23.13
C ARG A 313 -19.96 0.19 22.40
N VAL A 314 -19.88 0.59 21.14
CA VAL A 314 -18.67 0.49 20.33
C VAL A 314 -17.95 1.84 20.36
N GLY A 315 -16.66 1.85 20.69
CA GLY A 315 -15.83 3.03 20.77
C GLY A 315 -14.52 2.89 19.98
N GLN A 316 -13.92 4.01 19.60
CA GLN A 316 -12.67 4.05 18.82
C GLN A 316 -11.45 4.26 19.72
N ASP A 317 -10.46 3.36 19.65
CA ASP A 317 -9.13 3.61 20.20
C ASP A 317 -8.35 4.53 19.24
N CYS A 318 -8.29 5.81 19.59
CA CYS A 318 -7.55 6.84 18.87
C CYS A 318 -6.24 7.24 19.58
N GLY A 319 -5.67 6.34 20.39
CA GLY A 319 -4.51 6.62 21.23
C GLY A 319 -3.22 6.87 20.44
N GLU A 320 -2.84 5.91 19.59
CA GLU A 320 -1.63 6.01 18.75
C GLU A 320 -1.89 6.82 17.48
N ASN A 321 -2.94 6.43 16.74
CA ASN A 321 -3.38 7.07 15.51
C ASN A 321 -4.91 7.11 15.51
N TYR A 322 -5.50 8.02 14.73
CA TYR A 322 -6.94 8.04 14.51
C TYR A 322 -7.43 6.68 14.00
N GLY A 323 -8.46 6.12 14.66
CA GLY A 323 -9.11 4.89 14.21
C GLY A 323 -8.25 3.63 14.29
N LYS A 324 -7.36 3.50 15.27
CA LYS A 324 -6.41 2.37 15.32
C LYS A 324 -7.12 1.01 15.40
N ARG A 325 -8.15 0.93 16.25
CA ARG A 325 -8.99 -0.25 16.46
C ARG A 325 -10.28 0.17 17.17
N ILE A 326 -11.22 -0.76 17.26
CA ILE A 326 -12.43 -0.62 18.05
C ILE A 326 -12.29 -1.26 19.44
N ARG A 327 -13.07 -0.74 20.38
CA ARG A 327 -13.30 -1.29 21.73
C ARG A 327 -14.79 -1.46 21.94
N VAL A 328 -15.16 -2.50 22.67
CA VAL A 328 -16.56 -2.73 23.05
C VAL A 328 -16.66 -2.66 24.56
N SER A 329 -17.62 -1.87 25.05
CA SER A 329 -17.90 -1.73 26.48
C SER A 329 -19.34 -2.10 26.78
N LYS A 330 -19.54 -2.92 27.80
CA LYS A 330 -20.87 -3.20 28.34
C LYS A 330 -21.31 -2.00 29.17
N ILE A 331 -22.48 -1.44 28.86
CA ILE A 331 -23.09 -0.39 29.67
C ILE A 331 -23.80 -1.07 30.85
N GLU A 332 -23.27 -0.88 32.06
CA GLU A 332 -23.81 -1.47 33.28
C GLU A 332 -24.90 -0.60 33.93
N VAL A 333 -24.74 0.72 33.84
CA VAL A 333 -25.67 1.69 34.40
C VAL A 333 -25.90 2.79 33.38
N LEU A 334 -27.16 3.02 33.03
CA LEU A 334 -27.59 4.11 32.17
C LEU A 334 -28.85 4.76 32.75
N SER A 335 -28.65 5.80 33.54
CA SER A 335 -29.72 6.60 34.15
C SER A 335 -29.50 8.08 33.87
N LYS A 336 -30.36 8.96 34.37
CA LYS A 336 -30.20 10.43 34.20
C LYS A 336 -29.08 11.01 35.08
N GLU A 337 -28.66 10.26 36.11
CA GLU A 337 -27.75 10.66 37.17
C GLU A 337 -26.39 9.96 37.06
N GLU A 338 -26.38 8.73 36.57
CA GLU A 338 -25.22 7.85 36.54
C GLU A 338 -25.12 7.12 35.20
N TYR A 339 -23.89 7.12 34.68
CA TYR A 339 -23.46 6.30 33.56
C TYR A 339 -22.23 5.50 33.99
N ARG A 340 -22.23 4.20 33.70
CA ARG A 340 -21.07 3.33 33.93
C ARG A 340 -20.99 2.29 32.81
N GLU A 341 -19.81 2.14 32.24
CA GLU A 341 -19.50 1.09 31.28
C GLU A 341 -18.19 0.38 31.66
N VAL A 342 -18.08 -0.89 31.29
CA VAL A 342 -16.90 -1.71 31.51
C VAL A 342 -16.49 -2.32 30.18
N GLU A 343 -15.21 -2.14 29.81
CA GLU A 343 -14.66 -2.75 28.59
C GLU A 343 -14.75 -4.27 28.67
N VAL A 344 -15.23 -4.91 27.60
CA VAL A 344 -15.30 -6.36 27.47
C VAL A 344 -14.30 -6.85 26.42
N PRO A 345 -13.77 -8.08 26.56
CA PRO A 345 -12.92 -8.66 25.53
C PRO A 345 -13.65 -8.71 24.20
N PHE A 346 -13.10 -8.02 23.20
CA PHE A 346 -13.62 -8.01 21.85
C PHE A 346 -12.45 -7.96 20.87
N SER A 347 -12.42 -8.91 19.95
CA SER A 347 -11.41 -8.96 18.90
C SER A 347 -12.05 -9.54 17.64
N LEU A 348 -11.95 -8.80 16.55
CA LEU A 348 -12.16 -9.35 15.22
C LEU A 348 -10.89 -10.04 14.76
N GLU A 349 -11.02 -11.10 13.98
CA GLU A 349 -9.86 -11.77 13.38
C GLU A 349 -9.13 -10.80 12.44
N ALA A 350 -7.97 -10.31 12.89
CA ALA A 350 -7.12 -9.44 12.10
C ALA A 350 -6.06 -10.27 11.36
N SER A 351 -5.87 -9.97 10.07
CA SER A 351 -4.85 -10.63 9.27
C SER A 351 -3.45 -10.27 9.75
N ARG A 352 -2.55 -11.26 9.85
CA ARG A 352 -1.13 -11.04 10.17
C ARG A 352 -0.32 -10.48 9.01
N LYS A 353 -0.97 -10.16 7.88
CA LYS A 353 -0.33 -9.58 6.69
C LYS A 353 0.04 -8.11 6.84
N GLY A 354 -0.31 -7.48 7.97
CA GLY A 354 -0.07 -6.05 8.20
C GLY A 354 -0.70 -5.20 7.10
N LYS A 355 0.01 -4.17 6.62
CA LYS A 355 -0.48 -3.25 5.58
C LYS A 355 -0.95 -3.89 4.26
N ASN A 356 -0.56 -5.14 3.97
CA ASN A 356 -1.07 -5.86 2.79
C ASN A 356 -2.49 -6.41 2.99
N SER A 357 -3.00 -6.43 4.23
CA SER A 357 -4.43 -6.68 4.52
C SER A 357 -5.19 -5.36 4.49
N TRP A 358 -6.40 -5.38 3.92
CA TRP A 358 -7.29 -4.22 3.82
C TRP A 358 -7.59 -3.53 5.16
N ASN A 359 -7.64 -4.30 6.25
CA ASN A 359 -7.87 -3.85 7.62
C ASN A 359 -6.62 -3.97 8.50
N GLY A 360 -5.42 -4.02 7.90
CA GLY A 360 -4.21 -4.40 8.59
C GLY A 360 -3.56 -3.31 9.44
N VAL A 361 -3.97 -2.06 9.29
CA VAL A 361 -3.40 -0.92 10.04
C VAL A 361 -4.43 -0.27 10.96
N ARG A 362 -5.66 -0.06 10.47
CA ARG A 362 -6.75 0.64 11.14
C ARG A 362 -8.11 -0.01 10.89
N GLN A 363 -9.00 0.12 11.87
CA GLN A 363 -10.42 -0.25 11.85
C GLN A 363 -11.12 0.63 12.87
N HIS A 364 -12.11 1.44 12.49
CA HIS A 364 -12.71 2.40 13.43
C HIS A 364 -14.22 2.29 13.55
N HIS A 365 -14.86 1.55 12.66
CA HIS A 365 -16.30 1.37 12.68
C HIS A 365 -16.71 -0.11 12.72
N PHE A 366 -17.75 -0.40 13.49
CA PHE A 366 -18.41 -1.69 13.55
C PHE A 366 -19.92 -1.54 13.80
N ASP A 367 -20.71 -2.13 12.90
CA ASP A 367 -22.16 -2.32 13.09
C ASP A 367 -22.50 -3.81 13.01
N VAL A 368 -23.43 -4.25 13.83
CA VAL A 368 -23.81 -5.67 13.93
C VAL A 368 -25.32 -5.82 14.00
N LYS A 369 -25.86 -6.78 13.27
CA LYS A 369 -27.29 -7.12 13.24
C LYS A 369 -27.49 -8.62 13.25
N GLN A 370 -28.60 -9.05 13.84
CA GLN A 370 -29.08 -10.41 13.71
C GLN A 370 -29.94 -10.52 12.45
N LEU A 371 -29.67 -11.53 11.63
CA LEU A 371 -30.44 -11.85 10.44
C LEU A 371 -31.70 -12.67 10.80
N SER A 372 -32.63 -12.78 9.85
CA SER A 372 -33.82 -13.64 9.95
C SER A 372 -33.51 -15.10 10.26
N SER A 373 -32.31 -15.58 9.87
CA SER A 373 -31.83 -16.93 10.18
C SER A 373 -31.33 -17.12 11.61
N GLY A 374 -31.36 -16.09 12.47
CA GLY A 374 -30.86 -16.10 13.84
C GLY A 374 -29.36 -15.85 13.98
N GLU A 375 -28.62 -15.87 12.87
CA GLU A 375 -27.19 -15.62 12.82
C GLU A 375 -26.87 -14.12 12.80
N PHE A 376 -25.71 -13.72 13.31
CA PHE A 376 -25.25 -12.34 13.29
C PHE A 376 -24.39 -12.05 12.06
N ILE A 377 -24.59 -10.85 11.49
CA ILE A 377 -23.73 -10.23 10.48
C ILE A 377 -23.11 -8.97 11.08
N GLY A 378 -21.79 -8.84 10.95
CA GLY A 378 -21.02 -7.68 11.37
C GLY A 378 -20.35 -7.00 10.18
N LEU A 379 -20.45 -5.69 10.11
CA LEU A 379 -19.86 -4.84 9.07
C LEU A 379 -18.77 -3.99 9.71
N VAL A 380 -17.61 -3.95 9.09
CA VAL A 380 -16.41 -3.30 9.63
C VAL A 380 -15.70 -2.56 8.53
N ASP A 381 -15.27 -1.32 8.79
CA ASP A 381 -14.33 -0.65 7.91
C ASP A 381 -12.87 -0.98 8.27
N GLY A 382 -12.00 -0.83 7.28
CA GLY A 382 -10.60 -1.16 7.43
C GLY A 382 -9.74 -0.36 6.48
N ASP A 383 -8.55 -0.02 6.97
CA ASP A 383 -7.54 0.68 6.18
C ASP A 383 -6.13 0.06 6.33
N ARG A 384 -5.39 0.21 5.23
CA ARG A 384 -4.03 -0.27 4.98
C ARG A 384 -2.95 0.74 5.37
N VAL A 385 -3.33 2.00 5.63
CA VAL A 385 -2.38 3.07 5.94
C VAL A 385 -2.73 3.76 7.26
N THR A 386 -1.83 4.63 7.73
CA THR A 386 -2.13 5.54 8.85
C THR A 386 -2.69 6.85 8.33
N SER A 387 -3.43 7.58 9.17
CA SER A 387 -3.85 8.95 8.82
C SER A 387 -2.61 9.82 8.57
N GLY A 388 -2.65 10.60 7.49
CA GLY A 388 -1.56 11.47 7.07
C GLY A 388 -0.38 10.75 6.39
N ASP A 389 -0.53 9.48 5.99
CA ASP A 389 0.54 8.71 5.34
C ASP A 389 1.12 9.44 4.12
N LEU A 390 0.26 9.86 3.17
CA LEU A 390 0.67 10.55 1.95
C LEU A 390 1.50 11.81 2.27
N PHE A 391 1.02 12.67 3.17
CA PHE A 391 1.70 13.89 3.58
C PHE A 391 3.05 13.59 4.24
N HIS A 392 3.09 12.60 5.13
CA HIS A 392 4.32 12.21 5.81
C HIS A 392 5.36 11.68 4.83
N ARG A 393 4.95 10.80 3.91
CA ARG A 393 5.80 10.28 2.83
C ARG A 393 6.34 11.40 1.96
N VAL A 394 5.49 12.30 1.49
CA VAL A 394 5.90 13.41 0.62
C VAL A 394 6.92 14.33 1.33
N ILE A 395 6.71 14.63 2.62
CA ILE A 395 7.69 15.39 3.42
C ILE A 395 9.02 14.66 3.53
N LEU A 396 9.02 13.37 3.87
CA LEU A 396 10.24 12.57 3.96
C LEU A 396 10.96 12.49 2.61
N GLY A 397 10.18 12.38 1.53
CA GLY A 397 10.68 12.41 0.17
C GLY A 397 11.41 13.71 -0.16
N TYR A 398 10.77 14.86 0.09
CA TYR A 398 11.41 16.16 -0.10
C TYR A 398 12.60 16.39 0.83
N ALA A 399 12.54 15.93 2.08
CA ALA A 399 13.67 16.00 3.00
C ALA A 399 14.87 15.19 2.48
N SER A 400 14.63 14.00 1.92
CA SER A 400 15.67 13.17 1.30
C SER A 400 16.27 13.84 0.06
N LEU A 401 15.44 14.47 -0.78
CA LEU A 401 15.92 15.24 -1.93
C LEU A 401 16.71 16.48 -1.51
N ALA A 402 16.28 17.20 -0.47
CA ALA A 402 17.03 18.33 0.08
C ALA A 402 18.38 17.88 0.67
N ALA A 403 18.43 16.70 1.29
CA ALA A 403 19.69 16.09 1.74
C ALA A 403 20.59 15.73 0.54
N ALA A 404 20.05 15.19 -0.56
CA ALA A 404 20.81 14.93 -1.78
C ALA A 404 21.38 16.23 -2.38
N ILE A 405 20.62 17.32 -2.40
CA ILE A 405 21.11 18.64 -2.83
C ILE A 405 22.24 19.12 -1.91
N SER A 406 22.11 18.92 -0.61
CA SER A 406 23.16 19.27 0.36
C SER A 406 24.45 18.49 0.12
N VAL A 407 24.34 17.21 -0.26
CA VAL A 407 25.47 16.37 -0.69
C VAL A 407 26.12 16.90 -1.97
N VAL A 408 25.35 17.39 -2.94
CA VAL A 408 25.88 18.04 -4.16
C VAL A 408 26.61 19.34 -3.84
N ILE A 409 26.07 20.16 -2.93
CA ILE A 409 26.73 21.39 -2.49
C ILE A 409 28.05 21.06 -1.78
N LEU A 410 28.04 20.05 -0.90
CA LEU A 410 29.24 19.56 -0.22
C LEU A 410 30.30 19.05 -1.22
N LEU A 411 29.87 18.27 -2.22
CA LEU A 411 30.74 17.81 -3.30
C LEU A 411 31.37 18.99 -4.05
N GLY A 412 30.57 19.99 -4.40
CA GLY A 412 31.02 21.21 -5.06
C GLY A 412 32.01 22.02 -4.21
N PHE A 413 31.81 22.06 -2.89
CA PHE A 413 32.72 22.72 -1.95
C PHE A 413 34.06 21.98 -1.83
N LEU A 414 34.02 20.64 -1.69
CA LEU A 414 35.22 19.79 -1.59
C LEU A 414 36.06 19.82 -2.87
N LEU A 415 35.42 19.92 -4.04
CA LEU A 415 36.08 20.10 -5.34
C LEU A 415 36.53 21.55 -5.60
N GLY A 416 36.18 22.50 -4.72
CA GLY A 416 36.52 23.91 -4.87
C GLY A 416 35.74 24.66 -5.96
N VAL A 417 34.66 24.09 -6.49
CA VAL A 417 33.80 24.69 -7.53
C VAL A 417 32.76 25.62 -6.93
N VAL A 418 32.21 25.26 -5.76
CA VAL A 418 31.17 26.02 -5.06
C VAL A 418 31.80 26.83 -3.92
N ASN A 419 31.42 28.10 -3.81
CA ASN A 419 31.85 29.01 -2.75
C ASN A 419 30.72 29.18 -1.74
N CYS A 420 30.97 28.88 -0.47
CA CYS A 420 30.18 29.43 0.64
C CYS A 420 30.65 30.86 0.92
N ILE A 421 30.51 31.76 -0.06
CA ILE A 421 30.71 33.20 0.17
C ILE A 421 29.31 33.80 0.19
N VAL A 422 28.83 34.21 1.38
CA VAL A 422 27.69 35.13 1.43
C VAL A 422 28.17 36.44 0.77
N PRO A 423 27.62 36.88 -0.37
CA PRO A 423 28.06 38.09 -1.02
C PRO A 423 27.85 39.29 -0.09
N SER A 424 28.89 40.09 0.13
CA SER A 424 28.80 41.33 0.93
C SER A 424 27.85 42.36 0.29
N THR A 425 27.43 42.18 -0.96
CA THR A 425 26.44 43.03 -1.63
C THR A 425 25.04 42.89 -1.04
N TRP A 426 24.69 41.75 -0.42
CA TRP A 426 23.50 41.65 0.45
C TRP A 426 23.64 42.47 1.74
N CYS A 427 24.84 43.00 2.03
CA CYS A 427 25.13 43.91 3.13
C CYS A 427 25.45 45.35 2.66
N MET A 428 25.42 45.65 1.37
CA MET A 428 25.85 46.94 0.81
C MET A 428 24.84 47.47 -0.23
N ASN A 429 23.63 47.79 0.23
CA ASN A 429 22.72 48.67 -0.50
C ASN A 429 22.46 49.92 0.34
N TYR A 430 23.50 50.73 0.61
CA TYR A 430 23.27 52.10 1.08
C TYR A 430 24.28 53.16 0.63
N TYR A 431 25.32 52.84 -0.15
CA TYR A 431 26.30 53.85 -0.60
C TYR A 431 26.54 53.88 -2.11
N ALA A 432 25.53 53.58 -2.91
CA ALA A 432 25.50 54.00 -4.32
C ALA A 432 24.81 55.36 -4.40
N GLY A 433 25.55 56.42 -4.08
CA GLY A 433 25.10 57.79 -4.23
C GLY A 433 24.82 58.11 -5.70
N LYS A 434 23.53 58.27 -6.04
CA LYS A 434 23.03 59.22 -7.04
C LYS A 434 21.57 59.50 -6.71
N ARG A 435 21.31 60.77 -6.38
CA ARG A 435 20.00 61.40 -6.18
C ARG A 435 18.97 60.91 -7.20
N THR A 436 17.81 60.46 -6.73
CA THR A 436 16.48 60.97 -7.11
C THR A 436 15.42 60.27 -6.24
N ASP A 437 14.71 61.11 -5.48
CA ASP A 437 13.34 61.01 -4.99
C ASP A 437 12.92 59.88 -4.03
N ALA A 438 12.62 60.35 -2.83
CA ALA A 438 12.00 59.65 -1.72
C ALA A 438 10.61 59.12 -2.11
N LEU A 439 10.42 57.79 -2.14
CA LEU A 439 9.10 57.16 -1.97
C LEU A 439 9.13 55.65 -1.62
N LEU A 440 10.19 55.13 -1.00
CA LEU A 440 10.24 53.74 -0.49
C LEU A 440 10.87 53.67 0.91
N ASN A 441 10.26 54.38 1.88
CA ASN A 441 10.51 54.13 3.30
C ASN A 441 9.54 53.05 3.80
N LEU A 442 9.87 51.78 3.54
CA LEU A 442 9.39 50.67 4.37
C LEU A 442 10.58 50.12 5.16
N GLU A 443 11.05 50.91 6.12
CA GLU A 443 12.04 50.53 7.12
C GLU A 443 11.40 49.60 8.15
N THR A 444 11.44 48.28 7.92
CA THR A 444 11.30 47.30 9.01
C THR A 444 11.98 45.98 8.66
N ALA A 445 13.29 46.01 8.41
CA ALA A 445 14.11 44.80 8.29
C ALA A 445 15.45 44.98 9.01
N GLY A 446 15.54 44.53 10.29
CA GLY A 446 16.77 44.70 11.07
C GLY A 446 17.24 43.53 11.92
N LEU A 447 16.36 42.68 12.48
CA LEU A 447 16.80 41.63 13.42
C LEU A 447 17.13 40.29 12.75
N PHE A 448 16.39 39.90 11.70
CA PHE A 448 16.64 38.63 11.01
C PHE A 448 17.88 38.71 10.10
N SER A 449 18.13 39.88 9.49
CA SER A 449 19.31 40.12 8.65
C SER A 449 20.61 40.12 9.48
N GLU A 450 20.58 40.64 10.71
CA GLU A 450 21.70 40.63 11.67
C GLU A 450 22.18 39.21 12.03
N LYS A 451 21.26 38.30 12.37
CA LYS A 451 21.61 36.90 12.69
C LYS A 451 22.16 36.16 11.47
N LEU A 452 21.50 36.30 10.31
CA LEU A 452 21.99 35.75 9.04
C LEU A 452 23.36 36.34 8.65
N ARG A 453 23.59 37.64 8.89
CA ARG A 453 24.88 38.31 8.70
C ARG A 453 25.97 37.72 9.59
N ARG A 454 25.68 37.48 10.87
CA ARG A 454 26.63 36.85 11.80
C ARG A 454 26.97 35.42 11.40
N ILE A 455 25.97 34.63 11.00
CA ILE A 455 26.17 33.26 10.48
C ILE A 455 26.97 33.28 9.17
N GLY A 456 26.63 34.16 8.23
CA GLY A 456 27.32 34.31 6.96
C GLY A 456 28.78 34.74 7.11
N SER A 457 29.07 35.66 8.03
CA SER A 457 30.45 36.06 8.34
C SER A 457 31.25 34.94 9.03
N ARG A 458 30.61 34.13 9.90
CA ARG A 458 31.24 32.96 10.53
C ARG A 458 31.51 31.84 9.51
N LEU A 459 30.61 31.63 8.55
CA LEU A 459 30.82 30.70 7.43
C LEU A 459 31.94 31.18 6.50
N ASN A 460 31.99 32.47 6.18
CA ASN A 460 33.10 33.07 5.42
C ASN A 460 34.45 32.98 6.17
N ARG A 461 34.43 32.87 7.51
CA ARG A 461 35.61 32.68 8.36
C ARG A 461 36.04 31.22 8.52
N VAL A 462 35.27 30.24 8.02
CA VAL A 462 35.78 28.87 7.96
C VAL A 462 37.07 28.92 7.12
N PRO A 463 38.24 28.63 7.72
CA PRO A 463 39.50 28.82 7.03
C PRO A 463 39.52 27.99 5.75
N PRO A 464 40.10 28.46 4.63
CA PRO A 464 40.10 27.76 3.34
C PRO A 464 40.78 26.38 3.34
N PHE A 465 41.21 25.86 4.50
CA PHE A 465 41.95 24.60 4.61
C PHE A 465 41.15 23.39 4.11
N LEU A 466 39.81 23.37 4.24
CA LEU A 466 38.98 22.25 3.73
C LEU A 466 38.69 22.34 2.22
N ARG A 467 39.04 23.45 1.57
CA ARG A 467 38.71 23.72 0.17
C ARG A 467 39.70 23.00 -0.74
N GLY A 468 39.22 22.15 -1.66
CA GLY A 468 40.10 21.37 -2.54
C GLY A 468 40.91 20.28 -1.82
N PHE A 469 40.54 19.92 -0.58
CA PHE A 469 41.23 18.89 0.22
C PHE A 469 41.21 17.53 -0.47
N VAL A 470 40.13 17.25 -1.19
CA VAL A 470 40.00 16.05 -1.98
C VAL A 470 40.67 16.29 -3.33
N LYS A 471 41.94 15.89 -3.43
CA LYS A 471 42.58 15.71 -4.74
C LYS A 471 41.89 14.53 -5.45
N PRO A 472 41.19 14.72 -6.58
CA PRO A 472 40.51 13.62 -7.27
C PRO A 472 41.45 12.48 -7.70
N ASN A 473 42.75 12.75 -7.77
CA ASN A 473 43.77 11.80 -8.16
C ASN A 473 44.32 10.96 -6.99
N SER A 474 44.09 11.34 -5.73
CA SER A 474 44.54 10.54 -4.59
C SER A 474 43.58 9.37 -4.33
N SER A 475 44.10 8.23 -3.84
CA SER A 475 43.26 7.07 -3.48
C SER A 475 42.18 7.46 -2.46
N MET A 476 42.57 8.19 -1.41
CA MET A 476 41.66 8.72 -0.39
C MET A 476 40.60 9.65 -1.03
N GLY A 477 41.01 10.52 -1.95
CA GLY A 477 40.12 11.45 -2.62
C GLY A 477 39.08 10.76 -3.50
N LYS A 478 39.49 9.76 -4.29
CA LYS A 478 38.57 8.92 -5.07
C LYS A 478 37.56 8.21 -4.18
N PHE A 479 38.03 7.66 -3.06
CA PHE A 479 37.17 6.98 -2.09
C PHE A 479 36.13 7.94 -1.49
N THR A 480 36.56 9.11 -0.98
CA THR A 480 35.65 10.12 -0.41
C THR A 480 34.62 10.60 -1.44
N LEU A 481 35.04 10.89 -2.67
CA LEU A 481 34.13 11.29 -3.75
C LEU A 481 33.14 10.17 -4.07
N GLY A 482 33.60 8.92 -4.14
CA GLY A 482 32.75 7.75 -4.38
C GLY A 482 31.67 7.60 -3.31
N VAL A 483 32.01 7.70 -2.03
CA VAL A 483 31.05 7.62 -0.91
C VAL A 483 30.01 8.73 -0.98
N ILE A 484 30.42 9.97 -1.26
CA ILE A 484 29.51 11.12 -1.38
C ILE A 484 28.54 10.92 -2.55
N VAL A 485 29.03 10.45 -3.71
CA VAL A 485 28.17 10.15 -4.86
C VAL A 485 27.18 9.05 -4.53
N ILE A 486 27.64 7.92 -3.94
CA ILE A 486 26.77 6.80 -3.53
C ILE A 486 25.70 7.27 -2.54
N LEU A 487 26.06 8.09 -1.55
CA LEU A 487 25.11 8.65 -0.60
C LEU A 487 24.04 9.51 -1.32
N GLY A 488 24.46 10.37 -2.24
CA GLY A 488 23.52 11.17 -3.04
C GLY A 488 22.61 10.30 -3.90
N LEU A 489 23.12 9.21 -4.50
CA LEU A 489 22.33 8.26 -5.27
C LEU A 489 21.28 7.58 -4.38
N LEU A 490 21.67 7.07 -3.21
CA LEU A 490 20.77 6.45 -2.24
C LEU A 490 19.68 7.42 -1.79
N LEU A 491 20.04 8.65 -1.40
CA LEU A 491 19.08 9.69 -0.99
C LEU A 491 18.11 10.07 -2.12
N THR A 492 18.58 10.08 -3.38
CA THR A 492 17.72 10.34 -4.54
C THR A 492 16.72 9.19 -4.73
N CYS A 493 17.18 7.94 -4.71
CA CYS A 493 16.31 6.77 -4.82
C CYS A 493 15.30 6.70 -3.67
N VAL A 494 15.73 6.98 -2.43
CA VAL A 494 14.87 7.04 -1.25
C VAL A 494 13.83 8.16 -1.38
N GLY A 495 14.24 9.35 -1.83
CA GLY A 495 13.34 10.48 -2.05
C GLY A 495 12.26 10.17 -3.09
N VAL A 496 12.67 9.66 -4.25
CA VAL A 496 11.78 9.22 -5.33
C VAL A 496 10.85 8.10 -4.85
N ARG A 497 11.36 7.16 -4.05
CA ARG A 497 10.55 6.08 -3.47
C ARG A 497 9.46 6.59 -2.54
N TYR A 498 9.76 7.53 -1.65
CA TYR A 498 8.76 8.09 -0.75
C TYR A 498 7.68 8.88 -1.49
N ILE A 499 8.06 9.63 -2.53
CA ILE A 499 7.11 10.47 -3.30
C ILE A 499 6.21 9.60 -4.18
N TYR A 500 6.79 8.64 -4.93
CA TYR A 500 6.07 7.93 -5.99
C TYR A 500 5.75 6.46 -5.68
N GLY A 501 6.33 5.88 -4.62
CA GLY A 501 6.22 4.44 -4.35
C GLY A 501 5.02 4.00 -3.53
N GLY A 502 4.06 4.90 -3.28
CA GLY A 502 2.89 4.62 -2.45
C GLY A 502 3.24 4.27 -1.00
N SER A 503 2.26 3.77 -0.25
CA SER A 503 2.44 3.26 1.11
C SER A 503 3.31 1.99 1.18
N GLY A 504 3.61 1.40 0.02
CA GLY A 504 4.26 0.10 -0.13
C GLY A 504 3.40 -1.07 0.35
N ALA A 505 2.10 -0.85 0.63
CA ALA A 505 1.13 -1.93 0.72
C ALA A 505 0.90 -2.50 -0.68
N VAL A 506 0.81 -3.82 -0.79
CA VAL A 506 0.38 -4.48 -2.03
C VAL A 506 -1.11 -4.70 -1.94
N GLU A 507 -1.83 -4.36 -3.00
CA GLU A 507 -3.27 -4.53 -3.09
C GLU A 507 -3.63 -5.66 -4.06
N PRO A 508 -4.69 -6.43 -3.78
CA PRO A 508 -5.20 -7.43 -4.72
C PRO A 508 -5.98 -6.75 -5.85
N TYR A 509 -5.93 -7.33 -7.05
CA TYR A 509 -6.67 -6.81 -8.21
C TYR A 509 -8.11 -7.37 -8.27
N PRO A 510 -9.16 -6.53 -8.19
CA PRO A 510 -10.55 -6.98 -8.16
C PRO A 510 -11.08 -7.33 -9.54
N PHE A 511 -11.67 -8.51 -9.74
CA PHE A 511 -12.33 -8.93 -10.99
C PHE A 511 -13.84 -8.80 -10.88
N LYS A 512 -14.43 -8.03 -11.82
CA LYS A 512 -15.85 -7.65 -11.82
C LYS A 512 -16.32 -7.13 -10.45
N GLY A 513 -15.51 -6.29 -9.80
CA GLY A 513 -15.81 -5.72 -8.49
C GLY A 513 -15.56 -6.64 -7.28
N HIS A 514 -15.12 -7.88 -7.48
CA HIS A 514 -14.93 -8.84 -6.39
C HIS A 514 -13.49 -9.31 -6.21
N LEU A 515 -13.13 -9.54 -4.95
CA LEU A 515 -11.86 -10.11 -4.52
C LEU A 515 -11.99 -11.60 -4.24
N SER A 516 -10.84 -12.27 -4.27
CA SER A 516 -10.75 -13.70 -4.02
C SER A 516 -9.37 -14.07 -3.47
N GLN A 517 -9.21 -15.35 -3.14
CA GLN A 517 -7.97 -15.91 -2.64
C GLN A 517 -7.64 -17.24 -3.32
N PHE A 518 -6.36 -17.60 -3.29
CA PHE A 518 -5.83 -18.83 -3.87
C PHE A 518 -4.94 -19.56 -2.87
N THR A 519 -4.73 -20.86 -3.11
CA THR A 519 -3.77 -21.66 -2.34
C THR A 519 -2.42 -21.61 -3.02
N LEU A 520 -1.36 -21.33 -2.25
CA LEU A 520 0.00 -21.37 -2.74
C LEU A 520 0.59 -22.76 -2.49
N ALA A 521 1.04 -23.45 -3.52
CA ALA A 521 1.68 -24.76 -3.42
C ALA A 521 3.15 -24.66 -3.80
N THR A 522 4.00 -25.34 -3.06
CA THR A 522 5.43 -25.45 -3.39
C THR A 522 5.93 -26.84 -3.05
N MET A 523 6.77 -27.42 -3.89
CA MET A 523 7.41 -28.71 -3.65
C MET A 523 8.87 -28.51 -3.25
N THR A 524 9.27 -29.09 -2.12
CA THR A 524 10.62 -28.90 -1.55
C THR A 524 11.05 -30.13 -0.72
N TYR A 525 12.24 -30.06 -0.12
CA TYR A 525 12.87 -31.11 0.69
C TYR A 525 13.87 -30.52 1.69
N ASP A 526 14.38 -31.36 2.59
CA ASP A 526 15.23 -31.00 3.74
C ASP A 526 16.40 -30.06 3.42
N ALA A 527 17.17 -30.30 2.36
CA ALA A 527 18.31 -29.45 2.02
C ALA A 527 17.94 -28.02 1.58
N ARG A 528 16.67 -27.75 1.28
CA ARG A 528 16.15 -26.44 0.87
C ARG A 528 15.36 -25.73 1.97
N LEU A 529 15.43 -26.20 3.22
CA LEU A 529 14.70 -25.62 4.34
C LEU A 529 14.93 -24.10 4.49
N TRP A 530 16.15 -23.61 4.24
CA TRP A 530 16.42 -22.17 4.30
C TRP A 530 15.67 -21.37 3.22
N ASN A 531 15.60 -21.88 1.99
CA ASN A 531 14.79 -21.29 0.92
C ASN A 531 13.31 -21.28 1.31
N LEU A 532 12.81 -22.41 1.85
CA LEU A 532 11.43 -22.52 2.31
C LEU A 532 11.09 -21.49 3.40
N LYS A 533 11.98 -21.24 4.37
CA LYS A 533 11.76 -20.23 5.41
C LYS A 533 11.57 -18.83 4.82
N MET A 534 12.41 -18.45 3.85
CA MET A 534 12.31 -17.16 3.16
C MET A 534 11.06 -17.08 2.28
N TYR A 535 10.74 -18.18 1.59
CA TYR A 535 9.55 -18.35 0.76
C TYR A 535 8.27 -18.14 1.57
N VAL A 536 8.09 -18.88 2.66
CA VAL A 536 6.90 -18.80 3.53
C VAL A 536 6.77 -17.40 4.12
N LYS A 537 7.87 -16.84 4.62
CA LYS A 537 7.88 -15.49 5.20
C LYS A 537 7.42 -14.43 4.20
N ARG A 538 7.90 -14.50 2.97
CA ARG A 538 7.54 -13.52 1.93
C ARG A 538 6.11 -13.70 1.45
N TYR A 539 5.76 -14.91 0.99
CA TYR A 539 4.52 -15.11 0.25
C TYR A 539 3.29 -15.25 1.14
N SER A 540 3.42 -15.67 2.40
CA SER A 540 2.30 -15.63 3.35
C SER A 540 1.73 -14.22 3.54
N ARG A 541 2.54 -13.19 3.27
CA ARG A 541 2.17 -11.78 3.39
C ARG A 541 1.58 -11.20 2.10
N CYS A 542 1.49 -11.96 1.00
CA CYS A 542 0.81 -11.47 -0.21
C CYS A 542 -0.73 -11.44 0.01
N PRO A 543 -1.43 -10.43 -0.52
CA PRO A 543 -2.85 -10.17 -0.20
C PRO A 543 -3.80 -11.36 -0.45
N SER A 544 -3.74 -12.00 -1.61
CA SER A 544 -4.69 -13.05 -2.00
C SER A 544 -4.26 -14.48 -1.65
N VAL A 545 -3.11 -14.69 -1.02
CA VAL A 545 -2.70 -16.03 -0.54
C VAL A 545 -3.58 -16.43 0.66
N LYS A 546 -4.36 -17.50 0.54
CA LYS A 546 -5.19 -18.03 1.65
C LYS A 546 -4.41 -18.91 2.60
N GLU A 547 -3.60 -19.81 2.04
CA GLU A 547 -2.84 -20.83 2.75
C GLU A 547 -1.63 -21.23 1.90
N ILE A 548 -0.64 -21.85 2.54
CA ILE A 548 0.53 -22.43 1.86
C ILE A 548 0.55 -23.94 2.08
N VAL A 549 0.59 -24.70 1.00
CA VAL A 549 0.76 -26.16 1.01
C VAL A 549 2.19 -26.49 0.59
N VAL A 550 2.96 -27.03 1.53
CA VAL A 550 4.34 -27.47 1.31
C VAL A 550 4.33 -28.96 1.00
N ILE A 551 4.59 -29.32 -0.24
CA ILE A 551 4.71 -30.70 -0.70
C ILE A 551 6.13 -31.16 -0.37
N TRP A 552 6.26 -32.00 0.64
CA TRP A 552 7.55 -32.38 1.20
C TRP A 552 8.03 -33.71 0.64
N ASN A 553 9.01 -33.65 -0.26
CA ASN A 553 9.36 -34.77 -1.14
C ASN A 553 10.39 -35.74 -0.54
N LYS A 554 11.30 -35.23 0.31
CA LYS A 554 12.42 -36.00 0.86
C LYS A 554 12.93 -35.41 2.18
N GLY A 555 13.36 -36.30 3.07
CA GLY A 555 13.99 -35.95 4.35
C GLY A 555 12.97 -35.67 5.46
N PRO A 556 13.42 -35.39 6.69
CA PRO A 556 12.54 -35.05 7.80
C PRO A 556 11.88 -33.67 7.56
N PRO A 557 10.54 -33.54 7.65
CA PRO A 557 9.88 -32.26 7.53
C PRO A 557 10.21 -31.34 8.72
N PRO A 558 10.26 -30.00 8.52
CA PRO A 558 10.46 -29.06 9.61
C PRO A 558 9.22 -28.99 10.50
N ASP A 559 9.40 -28.53 11.73
CA ASP A 559 8.26 -28.15 12.54
C ASP A 559 7.61 -26.86 12.00
N LEU A 560 6.29 -26.76 12.10
CA LEU A 560 5.55 -25.59 11.63
C LEU A 560 5.91 -24.32 12.40
N SER A 561 6.37 -24.46 13.65
CA SER A 561 6.83 -23.33 14.48
C SER A 561 8.08 -22.64 13.92
N GLU A 562 8.87 -23.34 13.10
CA GLU A 562 10.05 -22.78 12.44
C GLU A 562 9.71 -21.87 11.24
N LEU A 563 8.45 -21.87 10.81
CA LEU A 563 7.98 -21.14 9.64
C LEU A 563 7.23 -19.87 10.05
N ASP A 564 7.86 -18.70 9.88
CA ASP A 564 7.26 -17.37 10.09
C ASP A 564 6.19 -17.08 9.01
N SER A 565 4.95 -17.49 9.27
CA SER A 565 3.83 -17.33 8.34
C SER A 565 2.71 -16.42 8.86
N ALA A 566 2.18 -15.58 7.96
CA ALA A 566 0.97 -14.81 8.19
C ALA A 566 -0.33 -15.56 7.85
N VAL A 567 -0.24 -16.75 7.25
CA VAL A 567 -1.38 -17.60 6.86
C VAL A 567 -1.14 -19.06 7.30
N PRO A 568 -2.17 -19.91 7.35
CA PRO A 568 -1.98 -21.33 7.64
C PRO A 568 -0.99 -21.99 6.66
N VAL A 569 -0.09 -22.80 7.21
CA VAL A 569 0.87 -23.62 6.44
C VAL A 569 0.60 -25.08 6.76
N ARG A 570 0.50 -25.91 5.72
CA ARG A 570 0.34 -27.36 5.86
C ARG A 570 1.45 -28.07 5.11
N ILE A 571 2.10 -29.02 5.78
CA ILE A 571 3.12 -29.86 5.17
C ILE A 571 2.48 -31.18 4.76
N ARG A 572 2.54 -31.51 3.46
CA ARG A 572 2.10 -32.80 2.91
C ARG A 572 3.33 -33.65 2.65
N VAL A 573 3.64 -34.56 3.57
CA VAL A 573 4.78 -35.47 3.47
C VAL A 573 4.50 -36.56 2.45
N GLN A 574 5.44 -36.75 1.53
CA GLN A 574 5.33 -37.75 0.48
C GLN A 574 6.12 -39.02 0.79
N LYS A 575 5.58 -40.16 0.34
CA LYS A 575 6.20 -41.49 0.58
C LYS A 575 7.40 -41.73 -0.32
N GLN A 576 7.33 -41.23 -1.55
CA GLN A 576 8.35 -41.42 -2.57
C GLN A 576 8.82 -40.05 -3.06
N ASN A 577 10.12 -39.91 -3.26
CA ASN A 577 10.70 -38.74 -3.93
C ASN A 577 10.36 -38.78 -5.43
N SER A 578 9.32 -38.03 -5.83
CA SER A 578 8.84 -37.94 -7.21
C SER A 578 8.43 -36.50 -7.54
N LEU A 579 8.61 -36.07 -8.79
CA LEU A 579 8.11 -34.78 -9.26
C LEU A 579 6.60 -34.81 -9.53
N ASN A 580 6.01 -35.99 -9.71
CA ASN A 580 4.56 -36.15 -9.89
C ASN A 580 3.75 -35.71 -8.67
N ASN A 581 4.37 -35.70 -7.48
CA ASN A 581 3.76 -35.31 -6.21
C ASN A 581 3.23 -33.87 -6.20
N ARG A 582 3.76 -33.03 -7.10
CA ARG A 582 3.35 -31.64 -7.33
C ARG A 582 1.85 -31.50 -7.65
N PHE A 583 1.29 -32.46 -8.35
CA PHE A 583 -0.09 -32.42 -8.87
C PHE A 583 -0.96 -33.56 -8.33
N GLU A 584 -0.69 -34.03 -7.12
CA GLU A 584 -1.57 -34.98 -6.43
C GLU A 584 -2.83 -34.28 -5.89
N ILE A 585 -3.98 -34.94 -6.06
CA ILE A 585 -5.28 -34.49 -5.57
C ILE A 585 -5.21 -34.24 -4.06
N ASP A 586 -5.62 -33.03 -3.67
CA ASP A 586 -5.69 -32.62 -2.27
C ASP A 586 -7.10 -32.15 -1.90
N PRO A 587 -7.90 -32.97 -1.21
CA PRO A 587 -9.27 -32.61 -0.83
C PRO A 587 -9.35 -31.50 0.24
N LEU A 588 -8.22 -31.16 0.88
CA LEU A 588 -8.15 -30.10 1.87
C LEU A 588 -8.04 -28.71 1.23
N ILE A 589 -7.56 -28.60 -0.02
CA ILE A 589 -7.54 -27.33 -0.75
C ILE A 589 -8.97 -26.89 -1.04
N LYS A 590 -9.37 -25.75 -0.48
CA LYS A 590 -10.72 -25.18 -0.64
C LYS A 590 -10.80 -24.02 -1.62
N THR A 591 -9.67 -23.57 -2.17
CA THR A 591 -9.65 -22.55 -3.22
C THR A 591 -9.77 -23.22 -4.59
N ARG A 592 -10.25 -22.47 -5.59
CA ARG A 592 -10.25 -22.97 -6.97
C ARG A 592 -8.87 -22.86 -7.61
N ALA A 593 -8.23 -21.71 -7.40
CA ALA A 593 -6.91 -21.42 -7.90
C ALA A 593 -5.84 -21.99 -6.99
N VAL A 594 -4.88 -22.67 -7.59
CA VAL A 594 -3.59 -22.96 -6.97
C VAL A 594 -2.52 -22.25 -7.76
N LEU A 595 -1.68 -21.45 -7.07
CA LEU A 595 -0.41 -21.03 -7.62
C LEU A 595 0.62 -22.08 -7.22
N GLU A 596 1.15 -22.79 -8.21
CA GLU A 596 2.37 -23.54 -7.99
C GLU A 596 3.56 -22.59 -8.21
N LEU A 597 4.40 -22.46 -7.18
CA LEU A 597 5.61 -21.66 -7.24
C LEU A 597 6.79 -22.40 -6.57
N ASP A 598 7.88 -22.56 -7.30
CA ASP A 598 9.09 -23.21 -6.79
C ASP A 598 9.72 -22.38 -5.66
N ASP A 599 10.31 -23.07 -4.67
CA ASP A 599 10.89 -22.44 -3.48
C ASP A 599 12.14 -21.61 -3.75
N ASP A 600 12.74 -21.78 -4.93
CA ASP A 600 13.90 -21.04 -5.42
C ASP A 600 13.52 -19.81 -6.27
N ILE A 601 12.24 -19.58 -6.57
CA ILE A 601 11.77 -18.40 -7.32
C ILE A 601 11.25 -17.33 -6.36
N MET A 602 11.90 -16.17 -6.37
CA MET A 602 11.52 -14.98 -5.60
C MET A 602 10.94 -13.90 -6.51
N MET A 603 9.62 -13.72 -6.49
CA MET A 603 8.88 -12.71 -7.23
C MET A 603 8.17 -11.70 -6.30
N PRO A 604 7.95 -10.45 -6.72
CA PRO A 604 7.10 -9.50 -6.00
C PRO A 604 5.66 -10.00 -5.85
N CYS A 605 5.02 -9.68 -4.72
CA CYS A 605 3.60 -10.01 -4.55
C CYS A 605 2.73 -9.36 -5.65
N ASP A 606 3.08 -8.17 -6.13
CA ASP A 606 2.34 -7.51 -7.22
C ASP A 606 2.30 -8.36 -8.51
N ASP A 607 3.41 -9.03 -8.87
CA ASP A 607 3.43 -9.92 -10.03
C ASP A 607 2.54 -11.16 -9.81
N ILE A 608 2.53 -11.70 -8.59
CA ILE A 608 1.62 -12.78 -8.19
C ILE A 608 0.16 -12.35 -8.31
N GLU A 609 -0.18 -11.16 -7.81
CA GLU A 609 -1.55 -10.64 -7.85
C GLU A 609 -2.01 -10.36 -9.30
N LYS A 610 -1.11 -9.89 -10.18
CA LYS A 610 -1.39 -9.79 -11.64
C LYS A 610 -1.64 -11.16 -12.24
N GLY A 611 -0.78 -12.13 -11.98
CA GLY A 611 -0.96 -13.50 -12.45
C GLY A 611 -2.29 -14.10 -12.00
N PHE A 612 -2.65 -13.89 -10.73
CA PHE A 612 -3.92 -14.35 -10.19
C PHE A 612 -5.11 -13.68 -10.87
N ARG A 613 -5.02 -12.37 -11.11
CA ARG A 613 -6.04 -11.62 -11.84
C ARG A 613 -6.23 -12.15 -13.26
N VAL A 614 -5.14 -12.38 -13.99
CA VAL A 614 -5.21 -12.95 -15.34
C VAL A 614 -5.82 -14.35 -15.32
N TRP A 615 -5.45 -15.18 -14.35
CA TRP A 615 -6.03 -16.50 -14.20
C TRP A 615 -7.53 -16.45 -13.90
N ARG A 616 -8.00 -15.51 -13.08
CA ARG A 616 -9.45 -15.34 -12.80
C ARG A 616 -10.27 -14.97 -14.04
N GLU A 617 -9.66 -14.32 -15.03
CA GLU A 617 -10.31 -14.04 -16.32
C GLU A 617 -10.45 -15.29 -17.19
N HIS A 618 -9.53 -16.25 -17.01
CA HIS A 618 -9.40 -17.45 -17.83
C HIS A 618 -9.05 -18.68 -16.98
N PRO A 619 -9.92 -19.12 -16.06
CA PRO A 619 -9.64 -20.19 -15.10
C PRO A 619 -9.38 -21.55 -15.77
N GLU A 620 -9.81 -21.71 -17.03
CA GLU A 620 -9.58 -22.89 -17.85
C GLU A 620 -8.15 -22.99 -18.42
N ARG A 621 -7.34 -21.93 -18.26
CA ARG A 621 -5.99 -21.85 -18.82
C ARG A 621 -4.92 -21.99 -17.75
N LEU A 622 -3.78 -22.53 -18.16
CA LEU A 622 -2.56 -22.47 -17.37
C LEU A 622 -1.94 -21.08 -17.53
N VAL A 623 -1.96 -20.27 -16.47
CA VAL A 623 -1.46 -18.89 -16.49
C VAL A 623 -0.15 -18.82 -15.74
N GLY A 624 0.93 -18.37 -16.37
CA GLY A 624 2.22 -18.33 -15.69
C GLY A 624 3.26 -17.41 -16.29
N PHE A 625 4.46 -17.45 -15.71
CA PHE A 625 5.47 -16.42 -15.87
C PHE A 625 6.66 -16.84 -16.74
N TYR A 626 6.75 -18.10 -17.15
CA TYR A 626 7.89 -18.66 -17.86
C TYR A 626 7.48 -19.32 -19.19
N PRO A 627 7.45 -18.56 -20.29
CA PRO A 627 7.01 -19.04 -21.59
C PRO A 627 8.11 -19.85 -22.29
N ARG A 628 7.70 -20.89 -23.00
CA ARG A 628 8.57 -21.69 -23.88
C ARG A 628 7.91 -21.83 -25.24
N PHE A 629 8.74 -22.04 -26.25
CA PHE A 629 8.30 -22.25 -27.62
C PHE A 629 8.94 -23.53 -28.15
N VAL A 630 8.09 -24.44 -28.60
CA VAL A 630 8.46 -25.72 -29.22
C VAL A 630 8.06 -25.67 -30.68
N ASP A 631 9.04 -25.80 -31.56
CA ASP A 631 8.84 -25.88 -33.00
C ASP A 631 8.81 -27.35 -33.49
N GLN A 632 8.78 -27.54 -34.80
CA GLN A 632 8.73 -28.86 -35.44
C GLN A 632 9.92 -29.76 -35.10
N THR A 633 11.05 -29.22 -34.61
CA THR A 633 12.21 -30.03 -34.22
C THR A 633 11.98 -30.80 -32.92
N MET A 634 10.93 -30.46 -32.16
CA MET A 634 10.65 -30.99 -30.83
C MET A 634 11.85 -30.85 -29.87
N THR A 635 12.62 -29.77 -30.05
CA THR A 635 13.73 -29.41 -29.16
C THR A 635 13.27 -28.42 -28.10
N TYR A 636 13.79 -28.61 -26.89
CA TYR A 636 13.47 -27.72 -25.79
C TYR A 636 14.27 -26.41 -25.90
N SER A 637 13.55 -25.30 -26.00
CA SER A 637 14.13 -23.97 -26.18
C SER A 637 13.62 -22.99 -25.12
N ALA A 638 14.53 -22.13 -24.63
CA ALA A 638 14.25 -21.16 -23.58
C ALA A 638 13.45 -19.94 -24.07
N GLU A 639 13.06 -19.07 -23.15
CA GLU A 639 12.30 -17.85 -23.44
C GLU A 639 12.95 -16.94 -24.49
N LYS A 640 14.29 -16.83 -24.55
CA LYS A 640 14.97 -16.04 -25.59
C LYS A 640 14.60 -16.51 -27.00
N PHE A 641 14.47 -17.82 -27.19
CA PHE A 641 14.04 -18.42 -28.45
C PHE A 641 12.56 -18.11 -28.73
N ALA A 642 11.69 -18.26 -27.74
CA ALA A 642 10.28 -17.91 -27.85
C ALA A 642 10.09 -16.44 -28.28
N ARG A 643 10.81 -15.51 -27.65
CA ARG A 643 10.80 -14.09 -28.02
C ARG A 643 11.31 -13.83 -29.44
N SER A 644 12.37 -14.51 -29.87
CA SER A 644 12.87 -14.39 -31.26
C SER A 644 11.86 -14.89 -32.30
N HIS A 645 11.02 -15.87 -31.94
CA HIS A 645 9.93 -16.40 -32.77
C HIS A 645 8.59 -15.68 -32.54
N LYS A 646 8.59 -14.62 -31.72
CA LYS A 646 7.42 -13.81 -31.38
C LYS A 646 6.22 -14.63 -30.91
N GLY A 647 6.45 -15.74 -30.22
CA GLY A 647 5.36 -16.56 -29.71
C GLY A 647 5.80 -17.65 -28.75
N TYR A 648 4.81 -18.25 -28.10
CA TYR A 648 4.96 -19.31 -27.12
C TYR A 648 3.80 -20.31 -27.24
N ASN A 649 4.03 -21.56 -26.86
CA ASN A 649 3.00 -22.62 -26.84
C ASN A 649 3.02 -23.42 -25.54
N MET A 650 3.89 -23.06 -24.60
CA MET A 650 4.01 -23.69 -23.29
C MET A 650 4.32 -22.67 -22.20
N ILE A 651 3.86 -22.95 -20.99
CA ILE A 651 4.15 -22.21 -19.76
C ILE A 651 4.69 -23.20 -18.72
N LEU A 652 5.86 -22.93 -18.15
CA LEU A 652 6.39 -23.80 -17.09
C LEU A 652 5.60 -23.61 -15.79
N THR A 653 5.35 -24.71 -15.10
CA THR A 653 4.58 -24.73 -13.84
C THR A 653 5.36 -24.24 -12.64
N GLY A 654 6.67 -23.97 -12.79
CA GLY A 654 7.57 -23.37 -11.78
C GLY A 654 7.06 -22.08 -11.15
N ALA A 655 6.19 -21.38 -11.88
CA ALA A 655 5.39 -20.26 -11.38
C ALA A 655 4.16 -20.17 -12.28
N ALA A 656 3.09 -20.88 -11.92
CA ALA A 656 1.85 -20.87 -12.69
C ALA A 656 0.60 -21.09 -11.83
N PHE A 657 -0.44 -20.31 -12.12
CA PHE A 657 -1.79 -20.49 -11.64
C PHE A 657 -2.53 -21.54 -12.48
N MET A 658 -3.28 -22.38 -11.78
CA MET A 658 -4.12 -23.41 -12.39
C MET A 658 -5.37 -23.67 -11.54
N ASP A 659 -6.41 -24.20 -12.18
CA ASP A 659 -7.59 -24.73 -11.48
C ASP A 659 -7.24 -26.08 -10.85
N VAL A 660 -7.37 -26.19 -9.53
CA VAL A 660 -6.99 -27.40 -8.79
C VAL A 660 -7.77 -28.64 -9.25
N ARG A 661 -9.07 -28.51 -9.53
CA ARG A 661 -9.91 -29.64 -9.95
C ARG A 661 -9.63 -29.98 -11.41
N PHE A 662 -9.44 -28.99 -12.26
CA PHE A 662 -9.14 -29.25 -13.66
C PHE A 662 -7.73 -29.84 -13.86
N ALA A 663 -6.71 -29.20 -13.29
CA ALA A 663 -5.31 -29.59 -13.50
C ALA A 663 -4.96 -30.89 -12.79
N PHE A 664 -5.34 -31.05 -11.52
CA PHE A 664 -4.86 -32.19 -10.72
C PHE A 664 -5.63 -33.46 -11.10
N ASP A 665 -6.95 -33.36 -11.33
CA ASP A 665 -7.73 -34.52 -11.77
C ASP A 665 -7.27 -34.99 -13.15
N MET A 666 -6.96 -34.06 -14.06
CA MET A 666 -6.42 -34.40 -15.38
C MET A 666 -5.02 -35.03 -15.27
N TYR A 667 -4.14 -34.49 -14.43
CA TYR A 667 -2.80 -35.03 -14.22
C TYR A 667 -2.81 -36.40 -13.55
N GLN A 668 -3.76 -36.67 -12.64
CA GLN A 668 -3.90 -37.97 -11.98
C GLN A 668 -4.74 -38.98 -12.76
N SER A 669 -5.47 -38.55 -13.79
CA SER A 669 -6.27 -39.42 -14.64
C SER A 669 -5.46 -40.53 -15.31
N ASP A 670 -6.15 -41.59 -15.76
CA ASP A 670 -5.52 -42.70 -16.48
C ASP A 670 -4.86 -42.25 -17.79
N LYS A 671 -5.38 -41.18 -18.43
CA LYS A 671 -4.80 -40.60 -19.65
C LYS A 671 -3.34 -40.14 -19.44
N ALA A 672 -3.04 -39.62 -18.25
CA ALA A 672 -1.72 -39.12 -17.91
C ALA A 672 -0.77 -40.22 -17.37
N LYS A 673 -1.25 -41.46 -17.17
CA LYS A 673 -0.49 -42.53 -16.49
C LYS A 673 0.84 -42.84 -17.16
N LEU A 674 0.86 -43.03 -18.48
CA LEU A 674 2.10 -43.29 -19.22
C LEU A 674 3.05 -42.09 -19.17
N GLY A 675 2.50 -40.87 -19.19
CA GLY A 675 3.26 -39.65 -18.98
C GLY A 675 3.94 -39.60 -17.61
N ARG A 676 3.20 -39.90 -16.53
CA ARG A 676 3.72 -39.90 -15.15
C ARG A 676 4.86 -40.90 -14.94
N VAL A 677 4.72 -42.11 -15.49
CA VAL A 677 5.80 -43.12 -15.46
C VAL A 677 7.06 -42.57 -16.13
N PHE A 678 6.92 -41.93 -17.28
CA PHE A 678 8.06 -41.35 -17.99
C PHE A 678 8.67 -40.14 -17.25
N VAL A 679 7.86 -39.34 -16.55
CA VAL A 679 8.33 -38.26 -15.66
C VAL A 679 9.22 -38.83 -14.54
N ASP A 680 8.81 -39.94 -13.91
CA ASP A 680 9.61 -40.60 -12.88
C ASP A 680 10.92 -41.17 -13.46
N GLU A 681 10.87 -41.81 -14.64
CA GLU A 681 12.07 -42.33 -15.32
C GLU A 681 13.09 -41.23 -15.66
N GLN A 682 12.64 -40.04 -16.06
CA GLN A 682 13.53 -38.93 -16.40
C GLN A 682 13.89 -38.06 -15.18
N PHE A 683 13.13 -38.16 -14.09
CA PHE A 683 13.10 -37.24 -12.95
C PHE A 683 13.05 -35.78 -13.43
N ASN A 684 12.13 -35.50 -14.37
CA ASN A 684 11.93 -34.20 -15.02
C ASN A 684 10.61 -34.22 -15.81
N CYS A 685 10.20 -33.07 -16.35
CA CYS A 685 9.16 -32.94 -17.38
C CYS A 685 7.70 -33.06 -16.91
N GLU A 686 7.44 -33.00 -15.61
CA GLU A 686 6.09 -32.88 -15.05
C GLU A 686 5.39 -31.61 -15.55
N ASP A 687 6.14 -30.52 -15.66
CA ASP A 687 5.70 -29.24 -16.21
C ASP A 687 5.33 -29.34 -17.69
N ILE A 688 6.17 -30.02 -18.48
CA ILE A 688 5.92 -30.28 -19.90
C ILE A 688 4.69 -31.16 -20.08
N LEU A 689 4.57 -32.25 -19.31
CA LEU A 689 3.42 -33.15 -19.38
C LEU A 689 2.11 -32.39 -19.18
N LEU A 690 2.04 -31.53 -18.16
CA LEU A 690 0.84 -30.75 -17.88
C LEU A 690 0.46 -29.84 -19.06
N ASN A 691 1.43 -29.26 -19.78
CA ASN A 691 1.15 -28.45 -20.98
C ASN A 691 0.51 -29.28 -22.11
N PHE A 692 0.98 -30.51 -22.36
CA PHE A 692 0.35 -31.40 -23.35
C PHE A 692 -1.07 -31.76 -22.96
N LEU A 693 -1.32 -32.03 -21.67
CA LEU A 693 -2.65 -32.35 -21.16
C LEU A 693 -3.61 -31.16 -21.33
N TYR A 694 -3.18 -29.94 -20.97
CA TYR A 694 -3.95 -28.71 -21.19
C TYR A 694 -4.23 -28.46 -22.67
N ALA A 695 -3.23 -28.60 -23.54
CA ALA A 695 -3.40 -28.41 -24.98
C ALA A 695 -4.42 -29.40 -25.58
N ASN A 696 -4.34 -30.66 -25.18
CA ASN A 696 -5.30 -31.69 -25.60
C ASN A 696 -6.72 -31.39 -25.08
N ALA A 697 -6.86 -31.02 -23.80
CA ALA A 697 -8.15 -30.67 -23.20
C ALA A 697 -8.80 -29.42 -23.80
N SER A 698 -8.01 -28.42 -24.20
CA SER A 698 -8.49 -27.15 -24.74
C SER A 698 -9.09 -27.24 -26.17
N GLY A 699 -9.01 -28.39 -26.84
CA GLY A 699 -9.46 -28.51 -28.23
C GLY A 699 -8.64 -27.57 -29.12
N SER A 700 -9.24 -26.69 -29.90
CA SER A 700 -8.57 -25.65 -30.70
C SER A 700 -8.28 -24.34 -29.92
N GLY A 701 -8.72 -24.25 -28.66
CA GLY A 701 -8.63 -23.04 -27.85
C GLY A 701 -7.23 -22.73 -27.31
N LYS A 702 -7.11 -21.56 -26.69
CA LYS A 702 -5.89 -21.13 -25.98
C LYS A 702 -5.77 -21.85 -24.65
N ALA A 703 -4.79 -22.74 -24.53
CA ALA A 703 -4.56 -23.54 -23.33
C ALA A 703 -3.70 -22.83 -22.26
N VAL A 704 -2.86 -21.88 -22.68
CA VAL A 704 -1.83 -21.24 -21.85
C VAL A 704 -1.88 -19.72 -21.99
N GLU A 705 -1.64 -19.01 -20.89
CA GLU A 705 -1.59 -17.54 -20.84
C GLU A 705 -0.28 -17.08 -20.20
N TYR A 706 0.36 -16.08 -20.79
CA TYR A 706 1.63 -15.55 -20.29
C TYR A 706 1.40 -14.24 -19.55
N VAL A 707 2.06 -14.10 -18.40
CA VAL A 707 2.18 -12.84 -17.66
C VAL A 707 3.66 -12.56 -17.46
N ARG A 708 4.13 -11.40 -17.90
CA ARG A 708 5.52 -10.99 -17.77
C ARG A 708 5.83 -10.61 -16.31
N PRO A 709 6.77 -11.30 -15.64
CA PRO A 709 7.23 -10.88 -14.34
C PRO A 709 8.09 -9.61 -14.45
N SER A 710 8.12 -8.81 -13.39
CA SER A 710 9.03 -7.68 -13.28
C SER A 710 10.50 -8.12 -13.27
N LEU A 711 11.40 -7.20 -13.67
CA LEU A 711 12.86 -7.45 -13.70
C LEU A 711 13.47 -7.77 -12.32
N VAL A 712 12.72 -7.56 -11.23
CA VAL A 712 13.14 -7.83 -9.84
C VAL A 712 12.90 -9.30 -9.47
N THR A 713 12.28 -10.10 -10.32
CA THR A 713 12.12 -11.53 -10.08
C THR A 713 13.47 -12.25 -10.15
N ILE A 714 13.86 -12.88 -9.04
CA ILE A 714 15.13 -13.57 -8.87
C ILE A 714 14.88 -15.06 -8.83
N ASP A 715 15.52 -15.78 -9.75
CA ASP A 715 15.62 -17.23 -9.74
C ASP A 715 16.90 -17.63 -8.99
N THR A 716 16.75 -18.09 -7.75
CA THR A 716 17.87 -18.48 -6.88
C THR A 716 18.45 -19.85 -7.21
N SER A 717 17.79 -20.63 -8.08
CA SER A 717 18.34 -21.89 -8.59
C SER A 717 19.68 -21.65 -9.30
N LYS A 718 19.85 -20.47 -9.92
CA LYS A 718 21.09 -20.03 -10.58
C LYS A 718 22.23 -19.70 -9.61
N PHE A 719 21.93 -19.49 -8.33
CA PHE A 719 22.91 -19.21 -7.28
C PHE A 719 23.17 -20.42 -6.37
N SER A 720 22.36 -21.48 -6.45
CA SER A 720 22.49 -22.67 -5.62
C SER A 720 23.09 -23.86 -6.38
N GLY A 721 23.98 -24.61 -5.75
CA GLY A 721 24.56 -25.82 -6.33
C GLY A 721 23.63 -27.04 -6.33
N VAL A 722 22.37 -26.89 -5.90
CA VAL A 722 21.44 -28.01 -5.59
C VAL A 722 20.27 -28.10 -6.59
N ALA A 723 20.30 -27.30 -7.66
CA ALA A 723 19.23 -27.29 -8.66
C ALA A 723 19.43 -28.40 -9.72
N ILE A 724 18.33 -29.03 -10.14
CA ILE A 724 18.31 -30.01 -11.24
C ILE A 724 18.81 -29.38 -12.56
N SER A 725 18.69 -28.06 -12.69
CA SER A 725 19.14 -27.26 -13.84
C SER A 725 20.64 -26.98 -13.87
N GLY A 726 21.43 -27.40 -12.86
CA GLY A 726 22.86 -27.10 -12.75
C GLY A 726 23.69 -27.49 -13.97
N ASN A 727 23.31 -28.57 -14.68
CA ASN A 727 23.84 -28.90 -16.00
C ASN A 727 22.79 -28.62 -17.09
N THR A 728 22.80 -27.39 -17.62
CA THR A 728 21.80 -26.92 -18.59
C THR A 728 21.71 -27.80 -19.84
N ASN A 729 22.84 -28.31 -20.36
CA ASN A 729 22.86 -29.16 -21.54
C ASN A 729 22.18 -30.51 -21.30
N GLN A 730 22.46 -31.14 -20.16
CA GLN A 730 21.81 -32.40 -19.79
C GLN A 730 20.32 -32.19 -19.53
N HIS A 731 19.95 -31.09 -18.87
CA HIS A 731 18.57 -30.70 -18.62
C HIS A 731 17.79 -30.51 -19.92
N TYR A 732 18.35 -29.80 -20.91
CA TYR A 732 17.70 -29.56 -22.20
C TYR A 732 17.57 -30.84 -23.02
N ARG A 733 18.57 -31.73 -22.96
CA ARG A 733 18.49 -33.05 -23.60
C ARG A 733 17.36 -33.90 -23.03
N LYS A 734 17.23 -33.97 -21.70
CA LYS A 734 16.12 -34.67 -21.04
C LYS A 734 14.76 -34.07 -21.44
N ARG A 735 14.62 -32.75 -21.36
CA ARG A 735 13.38 -32.06 -21.75
C ARG A 735 13.01 -32.26 -23.22
N SER A 736 13.99 -32.23 -24.12
CA SER A 736 13.76 -32.53 -25.54
C SER A 736 13.33 -33.98 -25.78
N LYS A 737 13.82 -34.93 -24.97
CA LYS A 737 13.35 -36.33 -25.00
C LYS A 737 11.90 -36.43 -24.55
N CYS A 738 11.51 -35.68 -23.52
CA CYS A 738 10.13 -35.60 -23.04
C CYS A 738 9.18 -34.99 -24.06
N LEU A 739 9.59 -33.89 -24.72
CA LEU A 739 8.79 -33.27 -25.78
C LEU A 739 8.43 -34.27 -26.88
N ARG A 740 9.41 -35.03 -27.38
CA ARG A 740 9.17 -36.09 -28.36
C ARG A 740 8.23 -37.16 -27.83
N ARG A 741 8.51 -37.71 -26.65
CA ARG A 741 7.69 -38.78 -26.07
C ARG A 741 6.24 -38.35 -25.82
N PHE A 742 6.03 -37.15 -25.32
CA PHE A 742 4.68 -36.63 -25.05
C PHE A 742 3.96 -36.23 -26.33
N SER A 743 4.67 -35.79 -27.37
CA SER A 743 4.10 -35.61 -28.70
C SER A 743 3.52 -36.90 -29.26
N ASP A 744 4.24 -38.02 -29.10
CA ASP A 744 3.77 -39.33 -29.55
C ASP A 744 2.52 -39.79 -28.80
N LEU A 745 2.41 -39.45 -27.51
CA LEU A 745 1.31 -39.87 -26.64
C LEU A 745 0.08 -38.97 -26.73
N TYR A 746 0.27 -37.66 -26.91
CA TYR A 746 -0.77 -36.65 -26.70
C TYR A 746 -0.98 -35.71 -27.90
N GLY A 747 -0.20 -35.86 -28.97
CA GLY A 747 -0.21 -34.98 -30.14
C GLY A 747 0.72 -33.78 -30.01
N SER A 748 0.95 -33.08 -31.12
CA SER A 748 1.92 -31.98 -31.22
C SER A 748 1.46 -30.68 -30.58
N LEU A 749 2.39 -29.94 -29.97
CA LEU A 749 2.19 -28.57 -29.47
C LEU A 749 2.54 -27.49 -30.51
N VAL A 750 3.12 -27.87 -31.64
CA VAL A 750 3.68 -26.92 -32.62
C VAL A 750 2.61 -25.97 -33.17
N ASP A 751 1.43 -26.49 -33.46
CA ASP A 751 0.31 -25.71 -34.00
C ASP A 751 -0.43 -24.89 -32.93
N ARG A 752 0.05 -24.89 -31.68
CA ARG A 752 -0.57 -24.23 -30.52
C ARG A 752 0.12 -22.92 -30.14
N ARG A 753 0.60 -22.19 -31.15
CA ARG A 753 1.36 -20.93 -30.98
C ARG A 753 0.46 -19.76 -30.63
N TRP A 754 0.86 -19.00 -29.61
CA TRP A 754 0.27 -17.73 -29.20
C TRP A 754 1.31 -16.62 -29.23
N GLU A 755 0.90 -15.42 -29.63
CA GLU A 755 1.79 -14.26 -29.71
C GLU A 755 1.88 -13.52 -28.37
N PHE A 756 3.00 -12.83 -28.16
CA PHE A 756 3.17 -11.89 -27.05
C PHE A 756 2.45 -10.57 -27.37
N GLY A 757 1.99 -9.85 -26.35
CA GLY A 757 1.32 -8.56 -26.51
C GLY A 757 -0.13 -8.64 -26.98
N GLY A 758 -0.77 -9.81 -26.80
CA GLY A 758 -2.17 -10.01 -27.13
C GLY A 758 -3.13 -9.47 -26.07
N ARG A 759 -2.64 -9.13 -24.87
CA ARG A 759 -3.48 -8.64 -23.78
C ARG A 759 -3.69 -7.12 -23.84
N LYS A 760 -4.91 -6.68 -23.53
CA LYS A 760 -5.27 -5.25 -23.48
C LYS A 760 -4.57 -4.49 -22.34
N ASP A 761 -4.20 -5.20 -21.28
CA ASP A 761 -3.47 -4.64 -20.13
C ASP A 761 -1.96 -4.48 -20.39
N GLY A 762 -1.42 -5.13 -21.43
CA GLY A 762 0.01 -5.13 -21.76
C GLY A 762 0.88 -5.89 -20.76
N TRP A 763 0.29 -6.69 -19.86
CA TRP A 763 1.04 -7.44 -18.85
C TRP A 763 1.82 -8.63 -19.42
N ASP A 764 1.71 -8.90 -20.72
CA ASP A 764 2.41 -9.94 -21.45
C ASP A 764 3.56 -9.41 -22.33
N LEU A 765 3.90 -8.10 -22.25
CA LEU A 765 4.92 -7.44 -23.06
C LEU A 765 6.26 -7.28 -22.37
#